data_AF-A0A936SMJ9-F1
#
_entry.id   AF-A0A936SMJ9-F1
#
_cell.length_a   1.000
_cell.length_b   1.000
_cell.length_c   1.000
_cell.angle_alpha   90.00
_cell.angle_beta   90.00
_cell.angle_gamma   90.00
#
_symmetry.space_group_name_H-M   'P 1'
#
loop_
_entity.id
_entity.type
_entity.pdbx_description
1 polymer ?
#
loop_
_entity_poly.entity_id
_entity_poly.type
_entity_poly.pdbx_seq_one_letter_code
_entity_poly.pdbx_strand_id
1 'polypeptide(L)'
;MVVEQTHRYPRWIVWLFEFLSALAIGVAMVQLARDLLMLIWNSFGIDTSLLGRIPYLPELVLFLSSGEPIVRREQAPGLLGLLLGLHQLLPALGWLLLALLLGLLLRNSLPTIRTSPRGMLVEFGGSWLPIPWETLRAIKVTEDLAAERFVLLAETDPQQLTGWHRIYSLFYRLGFRRSFLITSAISDFQVLIKTLLAETDRVARVLDNIKPARLQEEASSPLFRLVLSPASFFSRRSKAEHVPAAGPQPSITSQTPLGGSYPRRIELLFSWVARLLALALLVRYVLYWLKFLALTFPALQTQPLFDRLALRQLPANWWLLVAAHLLLLLLIWLIAGLWNLLPAIEARGEGLAVRHFGRWAVVPWKAISAIKVTELSEQSRIVLIQARRGLAGSKRLSSLIYEGSLVPGVLVTSALGNFEQVLQRVVLEVSRQTEGGAQADQPILQSAARSNLLLLSFRSSAAIDTLVAEARTDPDTKIIAARRLVPAGMTMAWLALPPALLLLFDRAIQTSLLPNLTLVIGVIVLFLLGMVEWPLVGLGLTTMDEMSGGGEDGNRALYIYPTSQLPRLLPQAGALVLVLLGVPFLPVLLWLGAIVWSFLLAAAMSEELYDWRGGQLIAGGLIPVVFQLLILLVYLTVSR
;
A
#
# COMPACT_ATOMS: atom_id res chain seq x y z
N MET A 1 -29.05 -33.73 9.72
CA MET A 1 -28.44 -34.05 8.42
C MET A 1 -28.12 -32.73 7.73
N VAL A 2 -26.91 -32.56 7.19
CA VAL A 2 -26.55 -31.33 6.46
C VAL A 2 -27.36 -31.27 5.17
N VAL A 3 -28.20 -30.25 5.05
CA VAL A 3 -28.89 -29.92 3.80
C VAL A 3 -27.88 -29.28 2.88
N GLU A 4 -27.94 -29.62 1.60
CA GLU A 4 -27.04 -29.05 0.61
C GLU A 4 -27.25 -27.54 0.49
N GLN A 5 -26.21 -26.76 0.74
CA GLN A 5 -26.26 -25.30 0.74
C GLN A 5 -25.14 -24.72 -0.11
N THR A 6 -25.43 -23.61 -0.78
CA THR A 6 -24.46 -22.90 -1.62
C THR A 6 -24.20 -21.52 -1.03
N HIS A 7 -22.95 -21.24 -0.71
CA HIS A 7 -22.47 -19.99 -0.13
C HIS A 7 -21.76 -19.17 -1.19
N ARG A 8 -22.21 -17.92 -1.39
CA ARG A 8 -21.72 -17.02 -2.45
C ARG A 8 -21.34 -15.67 -1.86
N TYR A 9 -20.37 -15.01 -2.50
CA TYR A 9 -20.03 -13.63 -2.20
C TYR A 9 -21.03 -12.66 -2.86
N PRO A 10 -21.24 -11.46 -2.29
CA PRO A 10 -21.98 -10.39 -2.92
C PRO A 10 -21.45 -10.11 -4.33
N ARG A 11 -22.36 -9.98 -5.29
CA ARG A 11 -22.00 -9.81 -6.72
C ARG A 11 -21.08 -8.61 -6.96
N TRP A 12 -21.25 -7.52 -6.23
CA TRP A 12 -20.43 -6.32 -6.40
C TRP A 12 -18.95 -6.56 -6.03
N ILE A 13 -18.67 -7.39 -5.02
CA ILE A 13 -17.28 -7.75 -4.63
C ILE A 13 -16.67 -8.61 -5.73
N VAL A 14 -17.38 -9.66 -6.15
CA VAL A 14 -16.91 -10.57 -7.22
C VAL A 14 -16.64 -9.77 -8.50
N TRP A 15 -17.57 -8.90 -8.89
CA TRP A 15 -17.47 -8.07 -10.08
C TRP A 15 -16.27 -7.11 -10.02
N LEU A 16 -15.96 -6.54 -8.85
CA LEU A 16 -14.78 -5.71 -8.67
C LEU A 16 -13.47 -6.49 -8.97
N PHE A 17 -13.31 -7.68 -8.39
CA PHE A 17 -12.12 -8.51 -8.64
C PHE A 17 -12.05 -9.02 -10.08
N GLU A 18 -13.19 -9.38 -10.68
CA GLU A 18 -13.27 -9.76 -12.09
C GLU A 18 -12.91 -8.61 -13.01
N PHE A 19 -13.45 -7.41 -12.75
CA PHE A 19 -13.15 -6.21 -13.52
C PHE A 19 -11.67 -5.82 -13.42
N LEU A 20 -11.10 -5.80 -12.21
CA LEU A 20 -9.67 -5.50 -12.02
C LEU A 20 -8.77 -6.53 -12.72
N SER A 21 -9.14 -7.82 -12.67
CA SER A 21 -8.41 -8.89 -13.35
C SER A 21 -8.51 -8.74 -14.87
N ALA A 22 -9.71 -8.50 -15.40
CA ALA A 22 -9.96 -8.29 -16.83
C ALA A 22 -9.25 -7.04 -17.34
N LEU A 23 -9.23 -5.95 -16.56
CA LEU A 23 -8.52 -4.72 -16.88
C LEU A 23 -7.01 -4.98 -16.95
N ALA A 24 -6.42 -5.64 -15.94
CA ALA A 24 -4.99 -5.96 -15.92
C ALA A 24 -4.58 -6.82 -17.13
N ILE A 25 -5.36 -7.85 -17.46
CA ILE A 25 -5.12 -8.72 -18.62
C ILE A 25 -5.32 -7.94 -19.93
N GLY A 26 -6.39 -7.15 -20.04
CA GLY A 26 -6.68 -6.34 -21.23
C GLY A 26 -5.57 -5.34 -21.51
N VAL A 27 -5.06 -4.66 -20.49
CA VAL A 27 -3.92 -3.74 -20.62
C VAL A 27 -2.65 -4.46 -21.04
N ALA A 28 -2.32 -5.60 -20.42
CA ALA A 28 -1.15 -6.39 -20.80
C ALA A 28 -1.26 -6.93 -22.23
N MET A 29 -2.46 -7.29 -22.68
CA MET A 29 -2.75 -7.69 -24.06
C MET A 29 -2.57 -6.54 -25.04
N VAL A 30 -3.06 -5.33 -24.71
CA VAL A 30 -2.84 -4.12 -25.53
C VAL A 30 -1.36 -3.80 -25.63
N GLN A 31 -0.61 -3.93 -24.54
CA GLN A 31 0.83 -3.74 -24.54
C GLN A 31 1.55 -4.78 -25.41
N LEU A 32 1.20 -6.06 -25.27
CA LEU A 32 1.75 -7.12 -26.13
C LEU A 32 1.41 -6.89 -27.60
N ALA A 33 0.18 -6.49 -27.92
CA ALA A 33 -0.25 -6.19 -29.28
C ALA A 33 0.55 -5.03 -29.86
N ARG A 34 0.76 -3.96 -29.08
CA ARG A 34 1.63 -2.84 -29.46
C ARG A 34 3.06 -3.30 -29.73
N ASP A 35 3.67 -4.05 -28.82
CA ASP A 35 5.07 -4.46 -28.94
C ASP A 35 5.25 -5.46 -30.10
N LEU A 36 4.27 -6.33 -30.34
CA LEU A 36 4.22 -7.20 -31.52
C LEU A 36 4.10 -6.40 -32.81
N LEU A 37 3.24 -5.39 -32.84
CA LEU A 37 3.07 -4.51 -33.99
C LEU A 37 4.36 -3.73 -34.29
N MET A 38 5.02 -3.22 -33.25
CA MET A 38 6.33 -2.56 -33.36
C MET A 38 7.41 -3.52 -33.88
N LEU A 39 7.44 -4.76 -33.40
CA LEU A 39 8.36 -5.78 -33.93
C LEU A 39 8.10 -6.06 -35.42
N ILE A 40 6.84 -6.19 -35.82
CA ILE A 40 6.45 -6.39 -37.22
C ILE A 40 6.87 -5.18 -38.06
N TRP A 41 6.61 -3.97 -37.59
CA TRP A 41 6.98 -2.74 -38.29
C TRP A 41 8.50 -2.56 -38.39
N ASN A 42 9.26 -2.90 -37.36
CA ASN A 42 10.72 -2.85 -37.42
C ASN A 42 11.30 -3.94 -38.33
N SER A 43 10.60 -5.08 -38.48
CA SER A 43 11.06 -6.20 -39.29
C SER A 43 10.72 -6.07 -40.77
N PHE A 44 9.51 -5.61 -41.10
CA PHE A 44 9.01 -5.53 -42.48
C PHE A 44 8.90 -4.10 -43.02
N GLY A 45 9.06 -3.10 -42.15
CA GLY A 45 8.87 -1.68 -42.44
C GLY A 45 7.41 -1.28 -42.65
N ILE A 46 7.13 0.03 -42.57
CA ILE A 46 5.81 0.59 -42.91
C ILE A 46 5.85 1.17 -44.31
N ASP A 47 4.77 0.94 -45.07
CA ASP A 47 4.50 1.64 -46.32
C ASP A 47 3.91 3.03 -46.02
N THR A 48 4.75 4.06 -46.17
CA THR A 48 4.37 5.45 -45.88
C THR A 48 3.32 6.01 -46.84
N SER A 49 3.08 5.36 -47.99
CA SER A 49 2.04 5.77 -48.93
C SER A 49 0.62 5.55 -48.40
N LEU A 50 0.44 4.58 -47.49
CA LEU A 50 -0.84 4.29 -46.83
C LEU A 50 -1.16 5.28 -45.69
N LEU A 51 -0.12 5.81 -45.03
CA LEU A 51 -0.27 6.80 -43.95
C LEU A 51 -0.95 8.08 -44.45
N GLY A 52 -0.68 8.51 -45.68
CA GLY A 52 -1.31 9.68 -46.28
C GLY A 52 -2.75 9.47 -46.77
N ARG A 53 -3.22 8.22 -46.87
CA ARG A 53 -4.55 7.88 -47.42
C ARG A 53 -5.63 7.67 -46.37
N ILE A 54 -5.26 7.29 -45.15
CA ILE A 54 -6.19 6.97 -44.08
C ILE A 54 -6.11 8.07 -43.01
N PRO A 55 -7.19 8.83 -42.76
CA PRO A 55 -7.19 9.88 -41.74
C PRO A 55 -6.91 9.27 -40.36
N TYR A 56 -6.18 10.01 -39.51
CA TYR A 56 -5.75 9.61 -38.16
C TYR A 56 -4.75 8.44 -38.07
N LEU A 57 -4.49 7.71 -39.16
CA LEU A 57 -3.49 6.64 -39.16
C LEU A 57 -2.06 7.12 -38.82
N PRO A 58 -1.57 8.28 -39.33
CA PRO A 58 -0.27 8.80 -38.94
C PRO A 58 -0.16 9.09 -37.44
N GLU A 59 -1.20 9.67 -36.86
CA GLU A 59 -1.28 10.00 -35.44
C GLU A 59 -1.32 8.73 -34.59
N LEU A 60 -2.05 7.71 -35.03
CA LEU A 60 -2.14 6.41 -34.36
C LEU A 60 -0.79 5.65 -34.43
N VAL A 61 -0.09 5.73 -35.56
CA VAL A 61 1.24 5.13 -35.73
C VAL A 61 2.29 5.87 -34.89
N LEU A 62 2.25 7.21 -34.84
CA LEU A 62 3.07 8.03 -33.93
C LEU A 62 2.77 7.71 -32.46
N PHE A 63 1.49 7.54 -32.13
CA PHE A 63 1.03 7.17 -30.80
C PHE A 63 1.58 5.80 -30.36
N LEU A 64 1.47 4.79 -31.22
CA LEU A 64 1.94 3.43 -30.93
C LEU A 64 3.47 3.34 -30.90
N SER A 65 4.17 4.06 -31.78
CA SER A 65 5.64 4.09 -31.79
C SER A 65 6.26 4.91 -30.67
N SER A 66 5.46 5.71 -29.93
CA SER A 66 5.97 6.61 -28.88
C SER A 66 7.13 7.50 -29.36
N GLY A 67 7.06 7.90 -30.64
CA GLY A 67 8.06 8.74 -31.30
C GLY A 67 9.35 8.00 -31.71
N GLU A 68 9.41 6.68 -31.65
CA GLU A 68 10.54 5.94 -32.24
C GLU A 68 10.47 5.97 -33.78
N PRO A 69 11.61 6.20 -34.47
CA PRO A 69 11.65 6.20 -35.91
C PRO A 69 11.38 4.79 -36.44
N ILE A 70 10.31 4.64 -37.21
CA ILE A 70 9.93 3.37 -37.81
C ILE A 70 10.73 3.15 -39.09
N VAL A 71 11.29 1.94 -39.24
CA VAL A 71 12.08 1.55 -40.40
C VAL A 71 11.22 1.61 -41.66
N ARG A 72 11.73 2.22 -42.73
CA ARG A 72 11.06 2.19 -44.05
C ARG A 72 11.17 0.79 -44.64
N ARG A 73 10.14 0.37 -45.38
CA ARG A 73 10.07 -0.96 -46.01
C ARG A 73 11.32 -1.35 -46.81
N GLU A 74 11.97 -0.39 -47.45
CA GLU A 74 13.19 -0.60 -48.25
C GLU A 74 14.43 -0.97 -47.42
N GLN A 75 14.43 -0.63 -46.13
CA GLN A 75 15.53 -0.87 -45.19
C GLN A 75 15.22 -2.02 -44.22
N ALA A 76 14.11 -2.71 -44.44
CA ALA A 76 13.58 -3.68 -43.50
C ALA A 76 14.36 -5.01 -43.59
N PRO A 77 14.80 -5.59 -42.44
CA PRO A 77 15.55 -6.84 -42.39
C PRO A 77 14.71 -8.09 -42.75
N GLY A 78 13.40 -7.93 -42.93
CA GLY A 78 12.47 -9.00 -43.28
C GLY A 78 12.31 -10.04 -42.18
N LEU A 79 12.11 -11.29 -42.59
CA LEU A 79 11.83 -12.43 -41.69
C LEU A 79 12.98 -12.68 -40.69
N LEU A 80 14.22 -12.40 -41.09
CA LEU A 80 15.40 -12.54 -40.24
C LEU A 80 15.37 -11.53 -39.07
N GLY A 81 14.93 -10.30 -39.32
CA GLY A 81 14.72 -9.30 -38.27
C GLY A 81 13.64 -9.71 -37.26
N LEU A 82 12.57 -10.35 -37.73
CA LEU A 82 11.51 -10.85 -36.85
C LEU A 82 12.02 -11.94 -35.93
N LEU A 83 12.75 -12.93 -36.46
CA LEU A 83 13.31 -14.03 -35.66
C LEU A 83 14.32 -13.53 -34.61
N LEU A 84 15.19 -12.59 -35.00
CA LEU A 84 16.15 -12.01 -34.07
C LEU A 84 15.47 -11.12 -33.03
N GLY A 85 14.41 -10.39 -33.39
CA GLY A 85 13.71 -9.47 -32.51
C GLY A 85 12.70 -10.11 -31.56
N LEU A 86 12.41 -11.41 -31.64
CA LEU A 86 11.46 -12.11 -30.75
C LEU A 86 11.74 -11.89 -29.25
N HIS A 87 13.00 -11.75 -28.86
CA HIS A 87 13.38 -11.49 -27.48
C HIS A 87 12.85 -10.15 -26.93
N GLN A 88 12.54 -9.19 -27.80
CA GLN A 88 11.94 -7.89 -27.44
C GLN A 88 10.52 -8.05 -26.88
N LEU A 89 9.85 -9.17 -27.18
CA LEU A 89 8.51 -9.48 -26.63
C LEU A 89 8.58 -10.09 -25.22
N LEU A 90 9.75 -10.54 -24.74
CA LEU A 90 9.87 -11.17 -23.42
C LEU A 90 9.35 -10.32 -22.26
N PRO A 91 9.62 -8.99 -22.20
CA PRO A 91 9.05 -8.14 -21.16
C PRO A 91 7.53 -8.10 -21.22
N ALA A 92 6.94 -7.92 -22.41
CA ALA A 92 5.48 -7.87 -22.58
C ALA A 92 4.81 -9.21 -22.25
N LEU A 93 5.41 -10.32 -22.67
CA LEU A 93 4.98 -11.67 -22.31
C LEU A 93 5.11 -11.92 -20.80
N GLY A 94 6.17 -11.42 -20.17
CA GLY A 94 6.36 -11.46 -18.72
C GLY A 94 5.26 -10.71 -17.98
N TRP A 95 4.90 -9.51 -18.45
CA TRP A 95 3.78 -8.73 -17.90
C TRP A 95 2.44 -9.42 -18.11
N LEU A 96 2.20 -9.98 -19.29
CA LEU A 96 0.99 -10.75 -19.57
C LEU A 96 0.89 -12.00 -18.68
N LEU A 97 1.98 -12.74 -18.53
CA LEU A 97 2.05 -13.90 -17.63
C LEU A 97 1.75 -13.49 -16.19
N LEU A 98 2.34 -12.39 -15.73
CA LEU A 98 2.09 -11.85 -14.39
C LEU A 98 0.63 -11.41 -14.22
N ALA A 99 0.06 -10.72 -15.22
CA ALA A 99 -1.33 -10.27 -15.21
C ALA A 99 -2.31 -11.45 -15.21
N LEU A 100 -2.05 -12.49 -16.00
CA LEU A 100 -2.82 -13.74 -16.01
C LEU A 100 -2.72 -14.46 -14.67
N LEU A 101 -1.51 -14.53 -14.08
CA LEU A 101 -1.30 -15.16 -12.78
C LEU A 101 -2.04 -14.39 -11.67
N LEU A 102 -1.94 -13.06 -11.67
CA LEU A 102 -2.69 -12.20 -10.75
C LEU A 102 -4.20 -12.35 -10.94
N GLY A 103 -4.68 -12.33 -12.18
CA GLY A 103 -6.10 -12.49 -12.49
C GLY A 103 -6.62 -13.86 -12.05
N LEU A 104 -5.84 -14.93 -12.26
CA LEU A 104 -6.17 -16.26 -11.76
C LEU A 104 -6.24 -16.27 -10.22
N LEU A 105 -5.27 -15.67 -9.54
CA LEU A 105 -5.25 -15.63 -8.07
C LEU A 105 -6.39 -14.81 -7.48
N LEU A 106 -6.63 -13.62 -8.01
CA LEU A 106 -7.64 -12.69 -7.54
C LEU A 106 -9.05 -13.23 -7.78
N ARG A 107 -9.34 -13.71 -8.99
CA ARG A 107 -10.63 -14.30 -9.33
C ARG A 107 -10.96 -15.52 -8.46
N ASN A 108 -9.97 -16.36 -8.16
CA ASN A 108 -10.16 -17.55 -7.33
C ASN A 108 -9.95 -17.31 -5.82
N SER A 109 -9.67 -16.07 -5.39
CA SER A 109 -9.51 -15.73 -3.97
C SER A 109 -10.84 -15.72 -3.21
N LEU A 110 -11.96 -15.61 -3.93
CA LEU A 110 -13.33 -15.59 -3.40
C LEU A 110 -14.15 -16.74 -4.00
N PRO A 111 -13.83 -18.01 -3.68
CA PRO A 111 -14.48 -19.15 -4.32
C PRO A 111 -15.92 -19.33 -3.82
N THR A 112 -16.83 -19.73 -4.70
CA THR A 112 -18.15 -20.24 -4.28
C THR A 112 -17.97 -21.58 -3.58
N ILE A 113 -18.67 -21.79 -2.47
CA ILE A 113 -18.57 -23.01 -1.68
C ILE A 113 -19.95 -23.68 -1.62
N ARG A 114 -20.00 -24.97 -1.97
CA ARG A 114 -21.20 -25.79 -1.80
C ARG A 114 -20.92 -26.88 -0.77
N THR A 115 -21.71 -26.93 0.28
CA THR A 115 -21.58 -27.91 1.36
C THR A 115 -22.55 -29.08 1.12
N SER A 116 -22.09 -30.30 1.37
CA SER A 116 -22.89 -31.52 1.23
C SER A 116 -22.54 -32.53 2.34
N PRO A 117 -23.36 -33.56 2.55
CA PRO A 117 -23.04 -34.63 3.50
C PRO A 117 -21.75 -35.38 3.19
N ARG A 118 -21.30 -35.42 1.92
CA ARG A 118 -20.10 -36.14 1.48
C ARG A 118 -18.82 -35.31 1.59
N GLY A 119 -18.94 -33.99 1.70
CA GLY A 119 -17.82 -33.07 1.64
C GLY A 119 -18.27 -31.70 1.16
N MET A 120 -17.29 -30.87 0.80
CA MET A 120 -17.52 -29.56 0.20
C MET A 120 -17.02 -29.52 -1.24
N LEU A 121 -17.69 -28.75 -2.09
CA LEU A 121 -17.22 -28.40 -3.42
C LEU A 121 -16.76 -26.95 -3.39
N VAL A 122 -15.53 -26.71 -3.84
CA VAL A 122 -14.95 -25.36 -3.96
C VAL A 122 -14.80 -25.01 -5.42
N GLU A 123 -15.34 -23.88 -5.83
CA GLU A 123 -15.19 -23.40 -7.20
C GLU A 123 -13.75 -22.92 -7.45
N PHE A 124 -13.12 -23.44 -8.50
CA PHE A 124 -11.80 -23.01 -8.97
C PHE A 124 -11.72 -23.09 -10.49
N GLY A 125 -11.37 -21.97 -11.13
CA GLY A 125 -11.18 -21.91 -12.59
C GLY A 125 -12.42 -22.31 -13.40
N GLY A 126 -13.62 -22.08 -12.88
CA GLY A 126 -14.89 -22.48 -13.51
C GLY A 126 -15.25 -23.96 -13.36
N SER A 127 -14.51 -24.71 -12.54
CA SER A 127 -14.79 -26.11 -12.19
C SER A 127 -14.99 -26.28 -10.68
N TRP A 128 -15.57 -27.39 -10.26
CA TRP A 128 -15.76 -27.73 -8.85
C TRP A 128 -14.71 -28.72 -8.38
N LEU A 129 -13.95 -28.34 -7.36
CA LEU A 129 -12.99 -29.22 -6.68
C LEU A 129 -13.68 -29.89 -5.49
N PRO A 130 -13.80 -31.23 -5.47
CA PRO A 130 -14.34 -31.96 -4.34
C PRO A 130 -13.32 -32.06 -3.21
N ILE A 131 -13.73 -31.68 -2.01
CA ILE A 131 -12.93 -31.75 -0.78
C ILE A 131 -13.73 -32.60 0.22
N PRO A 132 -13.37 -33.87 0.40
CA PRO A 132 -13.97 -34.72 1.42
C PRO A 132 -13.67 -34.17 2.83
N TRP A 133 -14.62 -34.32 3.75
CA TRP A 133 -14.49 -33.82 5.12
C TRP A 133 -13.25 -34.36 5.85
N GLU A 134 -12.90 -35.62 5.59
CA GLU A 134 -11.71 -36.33 6.09
C GLU A 134 -10.38 -35.68 5.68
N THR A 135 -10.35 -34.92 4.58
CA THR A 135 -9.12 -34.30 4.06
C THR A 135 -8.87 -32.91 4.64
N LEU A 136 -9.80 -32.36 5.40
CA LEU A 136 -9.71 -31.03 6.00
C LEU A 136 -8.93 -31.11 7.32
N ARG A 137 -7.71 -30.57 7.34
CA ARG A 137 -6.76 -30.76 8.44
C ARG A 137 -6.80 -29.65 9.48
N ALA A 138 -6.95 -28.40 9.03
CA ALA A 138 -6.92 -27.25 9.91
C ALA A 138 -7.72 -26.09 9.30
N ILE A 139 -8.41 -25.36 10.17
CA ILE A 139 -9.06 -24.10 9.82
C ILE A 139 -8.35 -23.02 10.64
N LYS A 140 -7.58 -22.17 9.96
CA LYS A 140 -6.87 -21.06 10.62
C LYS A 140 -7.73 -19.82 10.51
N VAL A 141 -7.89 -19.11 11.61
CA VAL A 141 -8.75 -17.92 11.66
C VAL A 141 -7.89 -16.69 11.81
N THR A 142 -8.16 -15.67 10.99
CA THR A 142 -7.70 -14.31 11.21
C THR A 142 -8.91 -13.43 11.41
N GLU A 143 -8.99 -12.80 12.57
CA GLU A 143 -10.09 -11.93 12.97
C GLU A 143 -9.63 -10.48 12.95
N ASP A 144 -10.55 -9.57 12.63
CA ASP A 144 -10.45 -8.14 12.88
C ASP A 144 -10.54 -7.86 14.39
N LEU A 145 -9.99 -6.74 14.86
CA LEU A 145 -10.07 -6.26 16.25
C LEU A 145 -11.51 -6.12 16.75
N ALA A 146 -12.44 -5.72 15.88
CA ALA A 146 -13.86 -5.61 16.22
C ALA A 146 -14.59 -6.98 16.20
N ALA A 147 -13.90 -8.07 15.82
CA ALA A 147 -14.48 -9.39 15.59
C ALA A 147 -15.65 -9.42 14.59
N GLU A 148 -15.75 -8.43 13.70
CA GLU A 148 -16.80 -8.34 12.68
C GLU A 148 -16.36 -8.98 11.34
N ARG A 149 -15.06 -8.96 11.06
CA ARG A 149 -14.49 -9.45 9.79
C ARG A 149 -13.53 -10.60 10.04
N PHE A 150 -13.65 -11.64 9.24
CA PHE A 150 -12.89 -12.88 9.39
C PHE A 150 -12.29 -13.32 8.05
N VAL A 151 -11.07 -13.83 8.09
CA VAL A 151 -10.45 -14.55 6.97
C VAL A 151 -9.95 -15.90 7.47
N LEU A 152 -10.61 -16.95 6.97
CA LEU A 152 -10.28 -18.33 7.24
C LEU A 152 -9.34 -18.87 6.16
N LEU A 153 -8.34 -19.61 6.58
CA LEU A 153 -7.54 -20.47 5.71
C LEU A 153 -7.85 -21.92 6.03
N ALA A 154 -8.50 -22.62 5.10
CA ALA A 154 -8.77 -24.05 5.23
C ALA A 154 -7.63 -24.84 4.57
N GLU A 155 -6.86 -25.58 5.37
CA GLU A 155 -5.80 -26.47 4.90
C GLU A 155 -6.36 -27.86 4.60
N THR A 156 -6.00 -28.39 3.43
CA THR A 156 -6.41 -29.73 3.00
C THR A 156 -5.21 -30.60 2.67
N ASP A 157 -5.47 -31.88 2.42
CA ASP A 157 -4.46 -32.81 1.93
C ASP A 157 -3.98 -32.48 0.51
N PRO A 158 -2.71 -32.81 0.18
CA PRO A 158 -2.07 -32.37 -1.04
C PRO A 158 -2.61 -33.04 -2.31
N GLN A 159 -3.59 -33.95 -2.23
CA GLN A 159 -4.17 -34.60 -3.41
C GLN A 159 -5.43 -33.88 -3.93
N GLN A 160 -6.15 -33.14 -3.07
CA GLN A 160 -7.48 -32.61 -3.42
C GLN A 160 -7.46 -31.23 -4.07
N LEU A 161 -6.48 -30.39 -3.73
CA LEU A 161 -6.33 -29.04 -4.27
C LEU A 161 -5.20 -28.97 -5.31
N THR A 162 -5.29 -28.04 -6.25
CA THR A 162 -4.22 -27.81 -7.26
C THR A 162 -2.97 -27.17 -6.65
N GLY A 163 -1.83 -27.20 -7.37
CA GLY A 163 -0.58 -26.56 -6.94
C GLY A 163 -0.72 -25.06 -6.64
N TRP A 164 -1.66 -24.38 -7.31
CA TRP A 164 -1.97 -22.95 -7.12
C TRP A 164 -2.41 -22.63 -5.69
N HIS A 165 -3.07 -23.57 -5.02
CA HIS A 165 -3.55 -23.39 -3.65
C HIS A 165 -2.42 -23.27 -2.60
N ARG A 166 -1.17 -23.52 -3.00
CA ARG A 166 0.00 -23.24 -2.16
C ARG A 166 0.24 -21.75 -1.98
N ILE A 167 -0.14 -20.95 -2.97
CA ILE A 167 0.06 -19.50 -2.95
C ILE A 167 -0.77 -18.84 -1.85
N TYR A 168 -1.98 -19.34 -1.58
CA TYR A 168 -2.80 -18.85 -0.47
C TYR A 168 -2.14 -19.12 0.89
N SER A 169 -1.51 -20.30 1.09
CA SER A 169 -0.74 -20.59 2.30
C SER A 169 0.54 -19.72 2.39
N LEU A 170 1.15 -19.42 1.25
CA LEU A 170 2.32 -18.55 1.15
C LEU A 170 1.97 -17.12 1.58
N PHE A 171 0.87 -16.55 1.06
CA PHE A 171 0.40 -15.23 1.47
C PHE A 171 -0.13 -15.21 2.91
N TYR A 172 -0.79 -16.28 3.36
CA TYR A 172 -1.32 -16.32 4.71
C TYR A 172 -0.21 -16.42 5.76
N ARG A 173 0.80 -17.29 5.59
CA ARG A 173 1.81 -17.54 6.63
C ARG A 173 3.18 -17.98 6.13
N LEU A 174 3.52 -17.69 4.87
CA LEU A 174 4.70 -18.21 4.18
C LEU A 174 4.78 -19.76 4.21
N GLY A 175 3.62 -20.42 4.30
CA GLY A 175 3.50 -21.87 4.24
C GLY A 175 3.44 -22.38 2.79
N PHE A 176 3.79 -23.64 2.58
CA PHE A 176 3.72 -24.29 1.26
C PHE A 176 2.63 -25.36 1.17
N ARG A 177 1.69 -25.35 2.12
CA ARG A 177 0.56 -26.30 2.16
C ARG A 177 -0.53 -25.86 1.18
N ARG A 178 -1.33 -26.80 0.68
CA ARG A 178 -2.45 -26.47 -0.20
C ARG A 178 -3.65 -26.04 0.65
N SER A 179 -4.17 -24.85 0.39
CA SER A 179 -5.26 -24.26 1.16
C SER A 179 -6.08 -23.29 0.32
N PHE A 180 -7.32 -23.02 0.70
CA PHE A 180 -8.14 -21.96 0.10
C PHE A 180 -8.62 -20.97 1.17
N LEU A 181 -9.01 -19.78 0.72
CA LEU A 181 -9.43 -18.68 1.58
C LEU A 181 -10.95 -18.58 1.62
N ILE A 182 -11.49 -18.29 2.81
CA ILE A 182 -12.90 -17.95 3.01
C ILE A 182 -12.94 -16.64 3.78
N THR A 183 -13.64 -15.62 3.27
CA THR A 183 -13.79 -14.35 3.96
C THR A 183 -15.21 -14.22 4.54
N SER A 184 -15.37 -13.41 5.58
CA SER A 184 -16.67 -13.18 6.25
C SER A 184 -17.71 -12.52 5.34
N ALA A 185 -17.31 -12.00 4.19
CA ALA A 185 -18.23 -11.44 3.20
C ALA A 185 -19.07 -12.52 2.49
N ILE A 186 -18.79 -13.82 2.68
CA ILE A 186 -19.58 -14.90 2.08
C ILE A 186 -20.96 -15.02 2.75
N SER A 187 -22.00 -15.36 1.98
CA SER A 187 -23.35 -15.57 2.51
C SER A 187 -23.38 -16.69 3.56
N ASP A 188 -24.10 -16.45 4.65
CA ASP A 188 -24.28 -17.40 5.75
C ASP A 188 -22.96 -17.91 6.37
N PHE A 189 -21.95 -17.04 6.44
CA PHE A 189 -20.62 -17.36 6.97
C PHE A 189 -20.63 -18.14 8.29
N GLN A 190 -21.47 -17.73 9.25
CA GLN A 190 -21.59 -18.41 10.55
C GLN A 190 -22.14 -19.83 10.44
N VAL A 191 -23.10 -20.04 9.52
CA VAL A 191 -23.67 -21.37 9.24
C VAL A 191 -22.62 -22.26 8.56
N LEU A 192 -21.84 -21.69 7.63
CA LEU A 192 -20.74 -22.38 6.97
C LEU A 192 -19.70 -22.86 7.99
N ILE A 193 -19.21 -21.99 8.89
CA ILE A 193 -18.24 -22.40 9.94
C ILE A 193 -18.80 -23.51 10.82
N LYS A 194 -20.03 -23.35 11.31
CA LYS A 194 -20.66 -24.37 12.16
C LYS A 194 -20.75 -25.72 11.45
N THR A 195 -21.08 -25.71 10.17
CA THR A 195 -21.15 -26.92 9.33
C THR A 195 -19.76 -27.55 9.15
N LEU A 196 -18.74 -26.74 8.84
CA LEU A 196 -17.35 -27.21 8.70
C LEU A 196 -16.87 -27.90 9.99
N LEU A 197 -17.08 -27.29 11.15
CA LEU A 197 -16.64 -27.84 12.43
C LEU A 197 -17.44 -29.07 12.86
N ALA A 198 -18.77 -29.04 12.69
CA ALA A 198 -19.64 -30.15 13.09
C ALA A 198 -19.40 -31.42 12.24
N GLU A 199 -19.27 -31.28 10.91
CA GLU A 199 -19.06 -32.44 10.04
C GLU A 199 -17.63 -32.98 10.11
N THR A 200 -16.61 -32.12 10.28
CA THR A 200 -15.23 -32.61 10.48
C THR A 200 -15.08 -33.36 11.80
N ASP A 201 -15.71 -32.90 12.87
CA ASP A 201 -15.73 -33.60 14.16
C ASP A 201 -16.53 -34.91 14.10
N ARG A 202 -17.67 -34.91 13.39
CA ARG A 202 -18.45 -36.13 13.15
C ARG A 202 -17.64 -37.18 12.37
N VAL A 203 -16.96 -36.78 11.29
CA VAL A 203 -16.17 -37.70 10.46
C VAL A 203 -14.96 -38.22 11.22
N ALA A 204 -14.29 -37.39 12.02
CA ALA A 204 -13.21 -37.83 12.91
C ALA A 204 -13.67 -38.85 13.96
N ARG A 205 -14.91 -38.71 14.47
CA ARG A 205 -15.51 -39.70 15.39
C ARG A 205 -15.90 -41.02 14.71
N VAL A 206 -16.16 -41.01 13.41
CA VAL A 206 -16.55 -42.21 12.64
C VAL A 206 -15.32 -42.93 12.08
N LEU A 207 -14.26 -42.19 11.76
CA LEU A 207 -13.01 -42.71 11.23
C LEU A 207 -11.92 -42.55 12.29
N ASP A 208 -11.74 -43.56 13.15
CA ASP A 208 -10.83 -43.58 14.31
C ASP A 208 -9.35 -43.18 14.02
N ASN A 209 -8.96 -43.14 12.74
CA ASN A 209 -7.61 -42.77 12.29
C ASN A 209 -7.46 -41.29 11.87
N ILE A 210 -8.52 -40.48 11.90
CA ILE A 210 -8.50 -39.10 11.39
C ILE A 210 -8.59 -38.10 12.54
N LYS A 211 -7.62 -37.19 12.62
CA LYS A 211 -7.64 -36.11 13.62
C LYS A 211 -8.68 -35.06 13.21
N PRO A 212 -9.57 -34.61 14.12
CA PRO A 212 -10.54 -33.57 13.80
C PRO A 212 -9.82 -32.28 13.39
N ALA A 213 -10.41 -31.57 12.44
CA ALA A 213 -9.91 -30.28 12.00
C ALA A 213 -9.88 -29.32 13.21
N ARG A 214 -8.68 -28.87 13.61
CA ARG A 214 -8.55 -27.92 14.72
C ARG A 214 -8.79 -26.51 14.20
N LEU A 215 -9.71 -25.79 14.85
CA LEU A 215 -9.80 -24.34 14.73
C LEU A 215 -8.55 -23.73 15.39
N GLN A 216 -7.69 -23.11 14.59
CA GLN A 216 -6.45 -22.50 15.06
C GLN A 216 -6.57 -20.99 14.98
N GLU A 217 -7.13 -20.38 16.03
CA GLU A 217 -7.17 -18.92 16.21
C GLU A 217 -5.74 -18.35 16.44
N GLU A 218 -4.83 -19.17 16.98
CA GLU A 218 -3.39 -18.88 17.13
C GLU A 218 -2.65 -18.74 15.78
N ALA A 219 -3.27 -19.20 14.70
CA ALA A 219 -2.62 -19.34 13.40
C ALA A 219 -2.85 -18.16 12.44
N SER A 220 -3.24 -16.99 12.96
CA SER A 220 -3.53 -15.80 12.17
C SER A 220 -2.41 -15.35 11.21
N SER A 221 -2.80 -14.77 10.07
CA SER A 221 -1.90 -14.20 9.08
C SER A 221 -1.48 -12.76 9.41
N PRO A 222 -0.17 -12.42 9.40
CA PRO A 222 0.27 -11.04 9.56
C PRO A 222 -0.17 -10.14 8.39
N LEU A 223 -0.20 -10.66 7.16
CA LEU A 223 -0.63 -9.90 5.99
C LEU A 223 -2.13 -9.61 6.04
N PHE A 224 -2.97 -10.62 6.30
CA PHE A 224 -4.41 -10.37 6.40
C PHE A 224 -4.79 -9.60 7.66
N ARG A 225 -4.06 -9.72 8.78
CA ARG A 225 -4.22 -8.79 9.90
C ARG A 225 -3.93 -7.36 9.47
N LEU A 226 -2.82 -7.12 8.76
CA LEU A 226 -2.49 -5.80 8.26
C LEU A 226 -3.53 -5.26 7.27
N VAL A 227 -4.14 -6.11 6.44
CA VAL A 227 -5.14 -5.68 5.44
C VAL A 227 -6.53 -5.48 6.05
N LEU A 228 -6.98 -6.40 6.91
CA LEU A 228 -8.32 -6.35 7.53
C LEU A 228 -8.39 -5.28 8.61
N SER A 229 -7.33 -5.20 9.42
CA SER A 229 -7.27 -4.37 10.61
C SER A 229 -5.82 -4.08 10.95
N PRO A 230 -5.20 -3.08 10.31
CA PRO A 230 -3.80 -2.74 10.58
C PRO A 230 -3.52 -2.52 12.07
N ALA A 231 -4.50 -2.04 12.84
CA ALA A 231 -4.40 -1.94 14.30
C ALA A 231 -4.26 -3.32 14.99
N SER A 232 -4.89 -4.38 14.48
CA SER A 232 -4.78 -5.77 14.98
C SER A 232 -3.40 -6.37 14.74
N PHE A 233 -2.71 -5.92 13.69
CA PHE A 233 -1.32 -6.30 13.43
C PHE A 233 -0.39 -5.74 14.51
N PHE A 234 -0.73 -4.58 15.07
CA PHE A 234 0.01 -3.92 16.14
C PHE A 234 -0.44 -4.32 17.55
N SER A 235 -1.51 -5.11 17.72
CA SER A 235 -1.98 -5.58 19.03
C SER A 235 -1.41 -6.96 19.37
N ARG A 236 -0.93 -7.15 20.60
CA ARG A 236 -0.28 -8.40 21.04
C ARG A 236 -1.24 -9.40 21.69
N ARG A 237 -2.52 -9.05 21.86
CA ARG A 237 -3.51 -9.95 22.48
C ARG A 237 -4.18 -10.84 21.43
N SER A 238 -3.44 -11.78 20.84
CA SER A 238 -4.12 -13.03 20.51
C SER A 238 -4.34 -13.77 21.82
N LYS A 239 -5.59 -14.09 22.14
CA LYS A 239 -6.08 -14.78 23.34
C LYS A 239 -5.32 -16.06 23.74
N ALA A 240 -4.38 -16.52 22.91
CA ALA A 240 -3.75 -17.83 22.96
C ALA A 240 -2.22 -17.85 22.67
N GLU A 241 -1.52 -16.70 22.60
CA GLU A 241 -0.06 -16.76 22.77
C GLU A 241 0.17 -17.07 24.25
N HIS A 242 0.33 -18.36 24.57
CA HIS A 242 0.62 -18.90 25.89
C HIS A 242 1.46 -17.88 26.65
N VAL A 243 0.89 -17.33 27.72
CA VAL A 243 1.65 -16.71 28.80
C VAL A 243 2.74 -17.75 29.13
N PRO A 244 4.01 -17.54 28.73
CA PRO A 244 5.05 -18.39 29.26
C PRO A 244 4.94 -18.19 30.76
N ALA A 245 4.84 -19.30 31.51
CA ALA A 245 4.77 -19.30 32.97
C ALA A 245 5.62 -18.14 33.51
N ALA A 246 4.99 -17.25 34.28
CA ALA A 246 5.55 -15.98 34.72
C ALA A 246 6.98 -16.17 35.22
N GLY A 247 7.95 -15.94 34.33
CA GLY A 247 9.29 -15.56 34.75
C GLY A 247 9.15 -14.27 35.56
N PRO A 248 10.00 -14.04 36.58
CA PRO A 248 9.91 -12.87 37.42
C PRO A 248 9.77 -11.64 36.54
N GLN A 249 8.66 -10.90 36.72
CA GLN A 249 8.45 -9.66 35.98
C GLN A 249 9.68 -8.78 36.23
N PRO A 250 10.42 -8.36 35.19
CA PRO A 250 11.62 -7.56 35.38
C PRO A 250 11.21 -6.27 36.12
N SER A 251 11.84 -6.02 37.26
CA SER A 251 11.53 -4.86 38.09
C SER A 251 11.75 -3.57 37.31
N ILE A 252 10.72 -2.74 37.24
CA ILE A 252 10.76 -1.44 36.54
C ILE A 252 11.79 -0.49 37.19
N THR A 253 12.11 -0.71 38.46
CA THR A 253 13.02 0.08 39.29
C THR A 253 14.48 -0.39 39.27
N SER A 254 14.80 -1.55 38.69
CA SER A 254 16.19 -2.01 38.62
C SER A 254 16.95 -1.36 37.46
N GLN A 255 18.21 -0.99 37.71
CA GLN A 255 19.10 -0.42 36.68
C GLN A 255 19.43 -1.41 35.54
N THR A 256 19.06 -2.68 35.67
CA THR A 256 19.19 -3.70 34.62
C THR A 256 18.48 -3.26 33.35
N PRO A 257 19.06 -3.44 32.17
CA PRO A 257 18.44 -3.01 30.93
C PRO A 257 17.12 -3.75 30.68
N LEU A 258 16.08 -3.00 30.34
CA LEU A 258 14.76 -3.54 30.01
C LEU A 258 14.52 -3.41 28.50
N GLY A 259 14.59 -4.54 27.80
CA GLY A 259 14.49 -4.61 26.34
C GLY A 259 13.16 -5.16 25.83
N GLY A 260 12.76 -4.66 24.66
CA GLY A 260 11.67 -5.17 23.85
C GLY A 260 12.11 -5.39 22.40
N SER A 261 11.75 -6.53 21.82
CA SER A 261 11.93 -6.82 20.39
C SER A 261 10.60 -7.21 19.76
N TYR A 262 10.48 -6.99 18.45
CA TYR A 262 9.28 -7.38 17.73
C TYR A 262 9.25 -8.88 17.44
N PRO A 263 8.07 -9.49 17.25
CA PRO A 263 7.98 -10.85 16.77
C PRO A 263 8.72 -11.01 15.44
N ARG A 264 9.49 -12.10 15.30
CA ARG A 264 10.31 -12.37 14.09
C ARG A 264 9.53 -12.24 12.78
N ARG A 265 8.21 -12.51 12.79
CA ARG A 265 7.35 -12.40 11.61
C ARG A 265 7.23 -10.96 11.09
N ILE A 266 7.09 -9.99 11.99
CA ILE A 266 7.00 -8.57 11.66
C ILE A 266 8.36 -8.08 11.15
N GLU A 267 9.43 -8.41 11.87
CA GLU A 267 10.80 -8.11 11.44
C GLU A 267 11.13 -8.72 10.08
N LEU A 268 10.68 -9.95 9.82
CA LEU A 268 10.86 -10.65 8.54
C LEU A 268 10.08 -9.96 7.42
N LEU A 269 8.83 -9.53 7.64
CA LEU A 269 8.03 -8.81 6.64
C LEU A 269 8.73 -7.51 6.20
N PHE A 270 9.07 -6.63 7.15
CA PHE A 270 9.73 -5.36 6.84
C PHE A 270 11.13 -5.57 6.23
N SER A 271 11.88 -6.57 6.70
CA SER A 271 13.20 -6.86 6.14
C SER A 271 13.15 -7.42 4.72
N TRP A 272 12.16 -8.26 4.38
CA TRP A 272 11.97 -8.76 3.02
C TRP A 272 11.56 -7.66 2.05
N VAL A 273 10.61 -6.80 2.42
CA VAL A 273 10.19 -5.66 1.58
C VAL A 273 11.38 -4.77 1.26
N ALA A 274 12.17 -4.40 2.27
CA ALA A 274 13.34 -3.56 2.07
C ALA A 274 14.48 -4.28 1.31
N ARG A 275 14.65 -5.60 1.45
CA ARG A 275 15.60 -6.38 0.63
C ARG A 275 15.20 -6.45 -0.84
N LEU A 276 13.92 -6.69 -1.12
CA LEU A 276 13.39 -6.68 -2.48
C LEU A 276 13.57 -5.30 -3.12
N LEU A 277 13.31 -4.24 -2.35
CA LEU A 277 13.50 -2.87 -2.81
C LEU A 277 14.99 -2.55 -3.06
N ALA A 278 15.90 -3.03 -2.20
CA ALA A 278 17.35 -2.91 -2.39
C ALA A 278 17.84 -3.68 -3.64
N LEU A 279 17.34 -4.89 -3.88
CA LEU A 279 17.66 -5.67 -5.07
C LEU A 279 17.18 -4.95 -6.34
N ALA A 280 15.94 -4.45 -6.35
CA ALA A 280 15.40 -3.71 -7.48
C ALA A 280 16.17 -2.41 -7.73
N LEU A 281 16.56 -1.69 -6.67
CA LEU A 281 17.43 -0.52 -6.77
C LEU A 281 18.79 -0.87 -7.39
N LEU A 282 19.44 -1.96 -6.94
CA LEU A 282 20.73 -2.39 -7.48
C LEU A 282 20.63 -2.70 -8.97
N VAL A 283 19.63 -3.50 -9.37
CA VAL A 283 19.38 -3.83 -10.77
C VAL A 283 19.18 -2.56 -11.60
N ARG A 284 18.35 -1.64 -11.11
CA ARG A 284 18.06 -0.40 -11.83
C ARG A 284 19.27 0.54 -11.92
N TYR A 285 20.06 0.65 -10.86
CA TYR A 285 21.29 1.44 -10.85
C TYR A 285 22.31 0.91 -11.87
N VAL A 286 22.50 -0.41 -11.93
CA VAL A 286 23.36 -1.05 -12.94
C VAL A 286 22.84 -0.78 -14.35
N LEU A 287 21.53 -0.90 -14.59
CA LEU A 287 20.94 -0.62 -15.90
C LEU A 287 21.19 0.83 -16.37
N TYR A 288 21.13 1.83 -15.49
CA TYR A 288 21.47 3.21 -15.84
C TYR A 288 22.93 3.37 -16.26
N TRP A 289 23.84 2.75 -15.52
CA TRP A 289 25.26 2.74 -15.87
C TRP A 289 25.52 2.08 -17.21
N LEU A 290 24.90 0.93 -17.47
CA LEU A 290 25.04 0.23 -18.74
C LEU A 290 24.51 1.07 -19.92
N LYS A 291 23.34 1.71 -19.75
CA LYS A 291 22.80 2.64 -20.76
C LYS A 291 23.72 3.83 -21.01
N PHE A 292 24.28 4.41 -19.94
CA PHE A 292 25.23 5.51 -20.05
C PHE A 292 26.48 5.10 -20.84
N LEU A 293 27.06 3.94 -20.50
CA LEU A 293 28.25 3.41 -21.19
C LEU A 293 27.96 3.11 -22.66
N ALA A 294 26.82 2.49 -22.98
CA ALA A 294 26.42 2.21 -24.36
C ALA A 294 26.23 3.48 -25.21
N LEU A 295 25.64 4.53 -24.63
CA LEU A 295 25.42 5.80 -25.34
C LEU A 295 26.71 6.62 -25.46
N THR A 296 27.65 6.50 -24.52
CA THR A 296 28.92 7.23 -24.53
C THR A 296 29.95 6.56 -25.42
N PHE A 297 29.95 5.22 -25.46
CA PHE A 297 30.87 4.41 -26.25
C PHE A 297 30.08 3.51 -27.21
N PRO A 298 29.79 3.98 -28.43
CA PRO A 298 29.01 3.21 -29.41
C PRO A 298 29.59 1.83 -29.73
N ALA A 299 30.92 1.67 -29.62
CA ALA A 299 31.60 0.39 -29.81
C ALA A 299 31.12 -0.71 -28.83
N LEU A 300 30.56 -0.33 -27.67
CA LEU A 300 30.01 -1.29 -26.71
C LEU A 300 28.63 -1.81 -27.13
N GLN A 301 27.89 -1.11 -28.00
CA GLN A 301 26.52 -1.47 -28.39
C GLN A 301 26.45 -2.83 -29.10
N THR A 302 27.52 -3.25 -29.76
CA THR A 302 27.60 -4.54 -30.47
C THR A 302 27.86 -5.74 -29.54
N GLN A 303 28.16 -5.49 -28.27
CA GLN A 303 28.39 -6.55 -27.29
C GLN A 303 27.05 -7.10 -26.78
N PRO A 304 26.94 -8.42 -26.51
CA PRO A 304 25.66 -9.09 -26.21
C PRO A 304 24.95 -8.57 -24.95
N LEU A 305 25.69 -7.92 -24.05
CA LEU A 305 25.16 -7.31 -22.83
C LEU A 305 24.50 -5.94 -23.08
N PHE A 306 24.99 -5.18 -24.07
CA PHE A 306 24.50 -3.82 -24.37
C PHE A 306 23.50 -3.81 -25.53
N ASP A 307 23.59 -4.74 -26.48
CA ASP A 307 22.66 -4.91 -27.60
C ASP A 307 21.20 -5.14 -27.13
N ARG A 308 21.04 -5.69 -25.91
CA ARG A 308 19.73 -5.93 -25.29
C ARG A 308 19.14 -4.72 -24.57
N LEU A 309 19.86 -3.60 -24.49
CA LEU A 309 19.39 -2.41 -23.80
C LEU A 309 18.48 -1.60 -24.72
N ALA A 310 17.31 -1.20 -24.23
CA ALA A 310 16.51 -0.17 -24.87
C ALA A 310 17.22 1.18 -24.71
N LEU A 311 17.98 1.58 -25.74
CA LEU A 311 18.71 2.83 -25.82
C LEU A 311 17.85 3.88 -26.54
N ARG A 312 17.48 4.93 -25.82
CA ARG A 312 16.89 6.13 -26.43
C ARG A 312 18.01 7.14 -26.62
N GLN A 313 18.09 7.77 -27.80
CA GLN A 313 19.01 8.90 -27.96
C GLN A 313 18.56 10.03 -27.03
N LEU A 314 19.43 10.39 -26.10
CA LEU A 314 19.17 11.44 -25.12
C LEU A 314 20.01 12.66 -25.48
N PRO A 315 19.46 13.89 -25.32
CA PRO A 315 20.22 15.11 -25.56
C PRO A 315 21.41 15.25 -24.59
N ALA A 316 21.35 14.60 -23.43
CA ALA A 316 22.38 14.66 -22.40
C ALA A 316 22.58 13.28 -21.75
N ASN A 317 23.47 12.46 -22.30
CA ASN A 317 23.74 11.10 -21.78
C ASN A 317 24.16 11.09 -20.31
N TRP A 318 24.90 12.11 -19.85
CA TRP A 318 25.35 12.23 -18.45
C TRP A 318 24.19 12.32 -17.44
N TRP A 319 23.00 12.75 -17.88
CA TRP A 319 21.83 12.82 -17.01
C TRP A 319 21.42 11.43 -16.50
N LEU A 320 21.71 10.36 -17.24
CA LEU A 320 21.50 8.98 -16.77
C LEU A 320 22.24 8.70 -15.46
N LEU A 321 23.46 9.23 -15.31
CA LEU A 321 24.23 9.09 -14.08
C LEU A 321 23.61 9.91 -12.96
N VAL A 322 23.19 11.15 -13.23
CA VAL A 322 22.54 11.99 -12.21
C VAL A 322 21.23 11.36 -11.75
N ALA A 323 20.39 10.89 -12.68
CA ALA A 323 19.17 10.15 -12.38
C ALA A 323 19.46 8.89 -11.54
N ALA A 324 20.52 8.14 -11.86
CA ALA A 324 20.93 6.97 -11.08
C ALA A 324 21.32 7.31 -9.64
N HIS A 325 22.08 8.39 -9.42
CA HIS A 325 22.49 8.82 -8.08
C HIS A 325 21.34 9.43 -7.28
N LEU A 326 20.44 10.19 -7.93
CA LEU A 326 19.22 10.68 -7.29
C LEU A 326 18.32 9.52 -6.86
N LEU A 327 18.13 8.54 -7.75
CA LEU A 327 17.39 7.31 -7.44
C LEU A 327 18.02 6.58 -6.25
N LEU A 328 19.34 6.41 -6.26
CA LEU A 328 20.10 5.77 -5.18
C LEU A 328 19.90 6.50 -3.86
N LEU A 329 20.03 7.83 -3.84
CA LEU A 329 19.85 8.65 -2.64
C LEU A 329 18.43 8.53 -2.06
N LEU A 330 17.41 8.65 -2.91
CA LEU A 330 16.01 8.58 -2.50
C LEU A 330 15.65 7.19 -1.96
N LEU A 331 16.00 6.13 -2.70
CA LEU A 331 15.63 4.77 -2.30
C LEU A 331 16.48 4.25 -1.13
N ILE A 332 17.77 4.61 -1.00
CA ILE A 332 18.55 4.23 0.19
C ILE A 332 17.93 4.85 1.44
N TRP A 333 17.53 6.13 1.38
CA TRP A 333 16.86 6.77 2.52
C TRP A 333 15.56 6.05 2.88
N LEU A 334 14.76 5.66 1.89
CA LEU A 334 13.52 4.91 2.09
C LEU A 334 13.78 3.49 2.64
N ILE A 335 14.72 2.74 2.07
CA ILE A 335 15.12 1.40 2.52
C ILE A 335 15.60 1.47 3.98
N ALA A 336 16.46 2.45 4.28
CA ALA A 336 16.94 2.67 5.64
C ALA A 336 15.80 3.01 6.60
N GLY A 337 14.82 3.80 6.17
CA GLY A 337 13.61 4.08 6.93
C GLY A 337 12.78 2.83 7.18
N LEU A 338 12.49 2.04 6.13
CA LEU A 338 11.69 0.80 6.20
C LEU A 338 12.33 -0.27 7.10
N TRP A 339 13.64 -0.51 6.95
CA TRP A 339 14.37 -1.46 7.80
C TRP A 339 14.38 -1.07 9.27
N ASN A 340 14.25 0.23 9.56
CA ASN A 340 14.33 0.76 10.90
C ASN A 340 13.00 1.35 11.38
N LEU A 341 11.88 1.05 10.72
CA LEU A 341 10.57 1.60 11.09
C LEU A 341 10.12 1.07 12.46
N LEU A 342 10.38 -0.22 12.72
CA LEU A 342 10.06 -0.91 13.96
C LEU A 342 11.33 -1.52 14.59
N PRO A 343 12.19 -0.70 15.22
CA PRO A 343 13.44 -1.17 15.81
C PRO A 343 13.21 -1.88 17.15
N ALA A 344 14.09 -2.80 17.51
CA ALA A 344 14.20 -3.22 18.91
C ALA A 344 14.66 -2.04 19.78
N ILE A 345 14.10 -1.93 20.98
CA ILE A 345 14.41 -0.84 21.92
C ILE A 345 14.75 -1.42 23.29
N GLU A 346 15.58 -0.70 24.03
CA GLU A 346 16.02 -1.09 25.35
C GLU A 346 16.20 0.16 26.22
N ALA A 347 15.48 0.21 27.35
CA ALA A 347 15.63 1.27 28.33
C ALA A 347 16.84 0.95 29.23
N ARG A 348 17.90 1.76 29.15
CA ARG A 348 19.12 1.66 29.96
C ARG A 348 19.19 2.84 30.93
N GLY A 349 20.00 2.74 31.98
CA GLY A 349 20.19 3.86 32.92
C GLY A 349 20.65 5.16 32.23
N GLU A 350 21.50 5.05 31.21
CA GLU A 350 22.06 6.20 30.48
C GLU A 350 21.12 6.82 29.44
N GLY A 351 20.14 6.06 28.94
CA GLY A 351 19.28 6.48 27.84
C GLY A 351 18.45 5.36 27.20
N LEU A 352 17.65 5.74 26.21
CA LEU A 352 16.93 4.80 25.35
C LEU A 352 17.88 4.27 24.27
N ALA A 353 18.26 2.99 24.37
CA ALA A 353 19.00 2.30 23.33
C ALA A 353 18.04 1.84 22.23
N VAL A 354 18.32 2.22 20.99
CA VAL A 354 17.52 1.89 19.81
C VAL A 354 18.40 1.14 18.82
N ARG A 355 17.91 0.00 18.33
CA ARG A 355 18.65 -0.79 17.36
C ARG A 355 18.53 -0.17 15.96
N HIS A 356 19.67 0.08 15.33
CA HIS A 356 19.80 0.63 13.99
C HIS A 356 20.76 -0.24 13.16
N PHE A 357 20.27 -0.86 12.09
CA PHE A 357 21.07 -1.79 11.26
C PHE A 357 21.87 -2.84 12.07
N GLY A 358 21.24 -3.38 13.11
CA GLY A 358 21.86 -4.36 13.99
C GLY A 358 22.75 -3.78 15.11
N ARG A 359 23.14 -2.50 15.05
CA ARG A 359 23.93 -1.80 16.08
C ARG A 359 23.02 -1.07 17.06
N TRP A 360 23.44 -0.92 18.31
CA TRP A 360 22.71 -0.14 19.31
C TRP A 360 23.17 1.32 19.30
N ALA A 361 22.23 2.25 19.17
CA ALA A 361 22.46 3.68 19.35
C ALA A 361 21.74 4.13 20.63
N VAL A 362 22.48 4.70 21.58
CA VAL A 362 21.91 5.19 22.84
C VAL A 362 21.52 6.65 22.69
N VAL A 363 20.23 6.93 22.89
CA VAL A 363 19.69 8.29 22.94
C VAL A 363 19.61 8.69 24.42
N PRO A 364 20.36 9.72 24.87
CA PRO A 364 20.32 10.14 26.26
C PRO A 364 18.93 10.67 26.61
N TRP A 365 18.46 10.44 27.84
CA TRP A 365 17.12 10.84 28.28
C TRP A 365 16.83 12.33 28.05
N LYS A 366 17.83 13.19 28.28
CA LYS A 366 17.76 14.64 28.04
C LYS A 366 17.56 15.04 26.57
N ALA A 367 17.84 14.16 25.62
CA ALA A 367 17.64 14.42 24.19
C ALA A 367 16.23 14.11 23.72
N ILE A 368 15.43 13.39 24.50
CA ILE A 368 14.04 13.08 24.20
C ILE A 368 13.21 14.35 24.38
N SER A 369 12.55 14.79 23.31
CA SER A 369 11.77 16.02 23.30
C SER A 369 10.28 15.81 23.47
N ALA A 370 9.76 14.67 22.98
CA ALA A 370 8.34 14.36 23.06
C ALA A 370 8.12 12.85 23.03
N ILE A 371 7.13 12.40 23.81
CA ILE A 371 6.56 11.05 23.80
C ILE A 371 5.09 11.23 23.48
N LYS A 372 4.72 10.85 22.27
CA LYS A 372 3.38 11.00 21.71
C LYS A 372 2.71 9.64 21.70
N VAL A 373 1.56 9.52 22.34
CA VAL A 373 0.81 8.27 22.42
C VAL A 373 -0.50 8.43 21.67
N THR A 374 -0.75 7.53 20.73
CA THR A 374 -2.04 7.39 20.05
C THR A 374 -2.64 6.03 20.39
N GLU A 375 -3.85 6.05 20.92
CA GLU A 375 -4.64 4.86 21.17
C GLU A 375 -5.44 4.49 19.93
N LEU A 376 -5.13 3.34 19.33
CA LEU A 376 -5.92 2.79 18.24
C LEU A 376 -7.11 2.00 18.79
N SER A 377 -6.92 1.30 19.91
CA SER A 377 -7.97 0.59 20.67
C SER A 377 -7.52 0.47 22.13
N GLU A 378 -8.36 -0.06 23.00
CA GLU A 378 -8.00 -0.38 24.39
C GLU A 378 -6.73 -1.26 24.49
N GLN A 379 -6.45 -2.04 23.46
CA GLN A 379 -5.36 -3.04 23.46
C GLN A 379 -4.24 -2.72 22.45
N SER A 380 -4.37 -1.64 21.68
CA SER A 380 -3.40 -1.27 20.66
C SER A 380 -3.02 0.19 20.75
N ARG A 381 -1.74 0.45 21.03
CA ARG A 381 -1.17 1.79 21.14
C ARG A 381 0.01 1.93 20.20
N ILE A 382 0.09 3.09 19.56
CA ILE A 382 1.26 3.52 18.81
C ILE A 382 1.87 4.69 19.56
N VAL A 383 3.17 4.60 19.81
CA VAL A 383 3.94 5.62 20.51
C VAL A 383 5.04 6.13 19.59
N LEU A 384 5.13 7.45 19.43
CA LEU A 384 6.26 8.09 18.79
C LEU A 384 7.14 8.75 19.86
N ILE A 385 8.40 8.31 19.94
CA ILE A 385 9.42 8.91 20.81
C ILE A 385 10.33 9.79 19.96
N GLN A 386 10.21 11.11 20.07
CA GLN A 386 11.01 12.07 19.32
C GLN A 386 12.24 12.49 20.12
N ALA A 387 13.37 12.62 19.43
CA ALA A 387 14.59 13.12 20.04
C ALA A 387 15.24 14.20 19.18
N ARG A 388 15.82 15.23 19.80
CA ARG A 388 16.51 16.31 19.08
C ARG A 388 17.86 15.88 18.50
N ARG A 389 18.53 14.93 19.15
CA ARG A 389 19.87 14.40 18.80
C ARG A 389 19.97 12.91 19.12
N GLY A 390 20.94 12.21 18.54
CA GLY A 390 21.24 10.81 18.82
C GLY A 390 20.50 9.79 17.95
N LEU A 391 19.48 10.20 17.20
CA LEU A 391 18.79 9.36 16.22
C LEU A 391 19.28 9.60 14.79
N ALA A 392 19.37 8.52 14.00
CA ALA A 392 19.75 8.59 12.59
C ALA A 392 18.70 9.35 11.75
N GLY A 393 19.12 10.01 10.67
CA GLY A 393 18.22 10.78 9.79
C GLY A 393 17.11 9.95 9.12
N SER A 394 17.28 8.64 8.99
CA SER A 394 16.23 7.72 8.51
C SER A 394 15.02 7.63 9.46
N LYS A 395 15.20 7.98 10.75
CA LYS A 395 14.12 8.06 11.76
C LYS A 395 13.20 9.26 11.57
N ARG A 396 13.48 10.13 10.59
CA ARG A 396 12.51 11.16 10.17
C ARG A 396 11.31 10.55 9.45
N LEU A 397 11.49 9.40 8.76
CA LEU A 397 10.39 8.72 8.09
C LEU A 397 9.30 8.27 9.07
N SER A 398 9.68 7.78 10.25
CA SER A 398 8.74 7.37 11.29
C SER A 398 7.89 8.54 11.81
N SER A 399 8.49 9.71 12.00
CA SER A 399 7.75 10.92 12.40
C SER A 399 6.90 11.50 11.27
N LEU A 400 7.37 11.42 10.02
CA LEU A 400 6.59 11.80 8.85
C LEU A 400 5.32 10.94 8.73
N ILE A 401 5.45 9.63 8.91
CA ILE A 401 4.30 8.70 8.87
C ILE A 401 3.32 8.95 10.03
N TYR A 402 3.83 9.25 11.22
CA TYR A 402 2.99 9.43 12.40
C TYR A 402 2.25 10.78 12.38
N GLU A 403 2.94 11.89 12.15
CA GLU A 403 2.35 13.24 12.27
C GLU A 403 2.78 14.23 11.17
N GLY A 404 3.51 13.80 10.15
CA GLY A 404 4.03 14.70 9.11
C GLY A 404 5.22 15.56 9.53
N SER A 405 5.88 15.25 10.65
CA SER A 405 7.03 16.01 11.17
C SER A 405 8.37 15.46 10.67
N LEU A 406 9.33 16.35 10.40
CA LEU A 406 10.72 16.01 10.03
C LEU A 406 11.65 15.84 11.25
N VAL A 407 11.13 15.95 12.48
CA VAL A 407 11.90 15.67 13.70
C VAL A 407 12.17 14.15 13.78
N PRO A 408 13.41 13.68 13.98
CA PRO A 408 13.66 12.25 14.03
C PRO A 408 13.00 11.62 15.25
N GLY A 409 12.27 10.52 15.02
CA GLY A 409 11.52 9.82 16.07
C GLY A 409 11.48 8.32 15.87
N VAL A 410 11.28 7.59 16.96
CA VAL A 410 11.18 6.13 16.96
C VAL A 410 9.72 5.75 17.15
N LEU A 411 9.20 4.99 16.18
CA LEU A 411 7.86 4.44 16.25
C LEU A 411 7.90 3.13 17.04
N VAL A 412 7.12 3.08 18.12
CA VAL A 412 6.95 1.91 18.97
C VAL A 412 5.48 1.52 18.94
N THR A 413 5.20 0.24 18.79
CA THR A 413 3.83 -0.27 18.76
C THR A 413 3.64 -1.31 19.85
N SER A 414 2.39 -1.52 20.27
CA SER A 414 2.02 -2.52 21.28
C SER A 414 2.41 -3.96 20.94
N ALA A 415 2.82 -4.24 19.70
CA ALA A 415 3.37 -5.54 19.28
C ALA A 415 4.78 -5.81 19.85
N LEU A 416 5.46 -4.80 20.39
CA LEU A 416 6.77 -4.94 20.99
C LEU A 416 6.71 -5.86 22.23
N GLY A 417 7.71 -6.74 22.38
CA GLY A 417 7.94 -7.45 23.64
C GLY A 417 8.08 -6.48 24.81
N ASN A 418 7.43 -6.76 25.94
CA ASN A 418 7.50 -5.93 27.15
C ASN A 418 7.09 -4.45 26.96
N PHE A 419 6.23 -4.17 25.97
CA PHE A 419 5.85 -2.81 25.58
C PHE A 419 5.46 -1.90 26.76
N GLU A 420 4.55 -2.34 27.62
CA GLU A 420 4.07 -1.54 28.76
C GLU A 420 5.20 -1.22 29.74
N GLN A 421 6.03 -2.21 30.07
CA GLN A 421 7.14 -2.05 31.02
C GLN A 421 8.20 -1.10 30.46
N VAL A 422 8.54 -1.23 29.17
CA VAL A 422 9.49 -0.35 28.49
C VAL A 422 8.95 1.07 28.43
N LEU A 423 7.68 1.25 28.05
CA LEU A 423 7.05 2.56 27.98
C LEU A 423 6.97 3.24 29.35
N GLN A 424 6.52 2.52 30.38
CA GLN A 424 6.47 3.04 31.75
C GLN A 424 7.84 3.50 32.24
N ARG A 425 8.89 2.72 31.98
CA ARG A 425 10.25 3.11 32.36
C ARG A 425 10.73 4.33 31.58
N VAL A 426 10.46 4.41 30.28
CA VAL A 426 10.82 5.59 29.47
C VAL A 426 10.12 6.84 29.99
N VAL A 427 8.82 6.76 30.28
CA VAL A 427 8.05 7.89 30.81
C VAL A 427 8.60 8.33 32.18
N LEU A 428 8.89 7.38 33.06
CA LEU A 428 9.43 7.64 34.40
C LEU A 428 10.82 8.29 34.37
N GLU A 429 11.72 7.79 33.52
CA GLU A 429 13.07 8.37 33.40
C GLU A 429 13.05 9.75 32.73
N VAL A 430 12.16 9.96 31.76
CA VAL A 430 12.00 11.27 31.11
C VAL A 430 11.37 12.29 32.07
N SER A 431 10.35 11.92 32.84
CA SER A 431 9.74 12.81 33.84
C SER A 431 10.76 13.21 34.91
N ARG A 432 11.53 12.24 35.43
CA ARG A 432 12.58 12.47 36.43
C ARG A 432 13.65 13.47 35.98
N GLN A 433 14.01 13.48 34.70
CA GLN A 433 15.00 14.41 34.14
C GLN A 433 14.41 15.80 33.83
N THR A 434 13.08 15.90 33.73
CA THR A 434 12.37 17.14 33.36
C THR A 434 11.95 17.96 34.57
N GLU A 435 11.73 17.33 35.73
CA GLU A 435 11.40 18.01 37.00
C GLU A 435 12.44 19.08 37.43
N GLY A 436 13.64 19.10 36.85
CA GLY A 436 14.67 20.12 37.09
C GLY A 436 14.81 21.21 36.02
N GLY A 437 14.03 21.21 34.94
CA GLY A 437 14.20 22.09 33.79
C GLY A 437 12.94 22.87 33.41
N ALA A 438 13.00 24.20 33.51
CA ALA A 438 11.93 25.12 33.10
C ALA A 438 11.71 25.13 31.56
N GLN A 439 11.00 24.14 31.03
CA GLN A 439 10.44 24.18 29.66
C GLN A 439 8.91 24.01 29.78
N ALA A 440 8.24 25.15 29.90
CA ALA A 440 6.85 25.26 30.34
C ALA A 440 5.78 25.26 29.23
N ASP A 441 6.13 25.11 27.95
CA ASP A 441 5.13 25.36 26.89
C ASP A 441 4.56 24.12 26.19
N GLN A 442 5.14 22.92 26.34
CA GLN A 442 4.52 21.68 25.85
C GLN A 442 4.84 20.49 26.76
N PRO A 443 3.84 19.72 27.22
CA PRO A 443 4.10 18.52 28.01
C PRO A 443 4.88 17.51 27.16
N ILE A 444 5.98 16.98 27.71
CA ILE A 444 6.80 15.98 27.03
C ILE A 444 6.00 14.70 26.78
N LEU A 445 5.10 14.33 27.70
CA LEU A 445 4.12 13.27 27.49
C LEU A 445 2.84 13.86 26.91
N GLN A 446 2.49 13.46 25.69
CA GLN A 446 1.22 13.81 25.04
C GLN A 446 0.38 12.54 24.93
N SER A 447 -0.50 12.34 25.92
CA SER A 447 -1.34 11.14 26.07
C SER A 447 -2.52 11.05 25.08
N ALA A 448 -2.65 12.01 24.17
CA ALA A 448 -3.66 12.04 23.10
C ALA A 448 -3.11 12.64 21.80
N ALA A 449 -1.83 12.39 21.50
CA ALA A 449 -1.24 12.90 20.28
C ALA A 449 -1.93 12.25 19.06
N ARG A 450 -2.37 13.07 18.11
CA ARG A 450 -3.14 12.59 16.96
C ARG A 450 -2.25 12.31 15.78
N SER A 451 -2.02 11.02 15.55
CA SER A 451 -1.51 10.58 14.26
C SER A 451 -2.66 10.52 13.25
N ASN A 452 -3.09 11.66 12.72
CA ASN A 452 -4.26 11.75 11.83
C ASN A 452 -4.17 10.77 10.66
N LEU A 453 -3.00 10.65 10.03
CA LEU A 453 -2.78 9.69 8.94
C LEU A 453 -3.06 8.25 9.38
N LEU A 454 -2.51 7.81 10.52
CA LEU A 454 -2.68 6.43 11.00
C LEU A 454 -4.11 6.19 11.52
N LEU A 455 -4.69 7.15 12.25
CA LEU A 455 -6.06 7.05 12.76
C LEU A 455 -7.08 6.99 11.63
N LEU A 456 -6.99 7.88 10.64
CA LEU A 456 -7.88 7.87 9.48
C LEU A 456 -7.65 6.66 8.59
N SER A 457 -6.43 6.12 8.53
CA SER A 457 -6.15 4.89 7.77
C SER A 457 -6.69 3.64 8.45
N PHE A 458 -6.70 3.59 9.78
CA PHE A 458 -6.99 2.37 10.55
C PHE A 458 -8.39 2.37 11.19
N ARG A 459 -8.95 3.54 11.47
CA ARG A 459 -10.27 3.76 12.09
C ARG A 459 -10.94 4.98 11.45
N SER A 460 -11.13 4.94 10.13
CA SER A 460 -11.63 6.08 9.34
C SER A 460 -12.91 6.69 9.89
N SER A 461 -13.94 5.89 10.21
CA SER A 461 -15.21 6.39 10.76
C SER A 461 -14.98 7.07 12.11
N ALA A 462 -14.52 6.35 13.15
CA ALA A 462 -14.30 6.95 14.47
C ALA A 462 -13.37 8.19 14.44
N ALA A 463 -12.37 8.22 13.56
CA ALA A 463 -11.51 9.38 13.39
C ALA A 463 -12.24 10.56 12.72
N ILE A 464 -13.07 10.31 11.71
CA ILE A 464 -13.92 11.33 11.08
C ILE A 464 -14.93 11.88 12.10
N ASP A 465 -15.58 11.01 12.87
CA ASP A 465 -16.52 11.40 13.94
C ASP A 465 -15.87 12.36 14.94
N THR A 466 -14.64 12.04 15.38
CA THR A 466 -13.90 12.95 16.27
C THR A 466 -13.54 14.27 15.60
N LEU A 467 -13.13 14.26 14.32
CA LEU A 467 -12.80 15.49 13.58
C LEU A 467 -14.04 16.39 13.40
N VAL A 468 -15.20 15.79 13.10
CA VAL A 468 -16.46 16.52 12.96
C VAL A 468 -16.94 17.04 14.31
N ALA A 469 -16.91 16.21 15.36
CA ALA A 469 -17.30 16.62 16.71
C ALA A 469 -16.49 17.82 17.20
N GLU A 470 -15.17 17.81 16.98
CA GLU A 470 -14.30 18.92 17.35
C GLU A 470 -14.55 20.17 16.52
N ALA A 471 -14.74 20.02 15.21
CA ALA A 471 -15.14 21.14 14.38
C ALA A 471 -16.48 21.72 14.86
N ARG A 472 -17.39 20.87 15.35
CA ARG A 472 -18.67 21.29 15.94
C ARG A 472 -18.50 22.01 17.28
N THR A 473 -17.54 21.62 18.12
CA THR A 473 -17.27 22.29 19.41
C THR A 473 -16.84 23.74 19.27
N ASP A 474 -16.22 24.09 18.14
CA ASP A 474 -15.70 25.42 17.90
C ASP A 474 -16.60 26.18 16.90
N PRO A 475 -17.35 27.21 17.33
CA PRO A 475 -18.30 27.91 16.46
C PRO A 475 -17.60 28.70 15.34
N ASP A 476 -16.33 29.10 15.53
CA ASP A 476 -15.57 29.87 14.54
C ASP A 476 -15.20 29.02 13.32
N THR A 477 -15.35 27.69 13.38
CA THR A 477 -15.15 26.80 12.22
C THR A 477 -16.23 26.97 11.14
N LYS A 478 -17.34 27.63 11.45
CA LYS A 478 -18.37 27.97 10.45
C LYS A 478 -17.92 29.11 9.53
N ILE A 479 -16.99 29.93 9.99
CA ILE A 479 -16.51 31.15 9.30
C ILE A 479 -15.16 30.87 8.64
N ILE A 480 -14.90 31.54 7.51
CA ILE A 480 -13.61 31.47 6.83
C ILE A 480 -12.58 32.36 7.56
N ALA A 481 -11.53 31.75 8.12
CA ALA A 481 -10.48 32.42 8.88
C ALA A 481 -9.09 32.01 8.37
N ALA A 482 -8.29 33.00 7.95
CA ALA A 482 -6.96 32.77 7.38
C ALA A 482 -6.03 31.94 8.30
N ARG A 483 -6.07 32.20 9.63
CA ARG A 483 -5.26 31.47 10.62
C ARG A 483 -5.52 29.96 10.62
N ARG A 484 -6.74 29.52 10.28
CA ARG A 484 -7.14 28.11 10.22
C ARG A 484 -6.97 27.51 8.83
N LEU A 485 -7.11 28.34 7.79
CA LEU A 485 -6.84 27.91 6.42
C LEU A 485 -5.36 27.58 6.18
N VAL A 486 -4.42 28.26 6.83
CA VAL A 486 -2.97 27.99 6.61
C VAL A 486 -2.59 26.54 6.96
N PRO A 487 -2.92 25.99 8.15
CA PRO A 487 -2.67 24.58 8.46
C PRO A 487 -3.39 23.59 7.53
N ALA A 488 -4.63 23.89 7.15
CA ALA A 488 -5.40 23.07 6.21
C ALA A 488 -4.75 23.07 4.81
N GLY A 489 -4.27 24.23 4.35
CA GLY A 489 -3.55 24.39 3.10
C GLY A 489 -2.18 23.69 3.10
N MET A 490 -1.46 23.68 4.23
CA MET A 490 -0.24 22.87 4.37
C MET A 490 -0.53 21.37 4.24
N THR A 491 -1.61 20.92 4.87
CA THR A 491 -2.06 19.52 4.75
C THR A 491 -2.41 19.19 3.30
N MET A 492 -3.09 20.11 2.61
CA MET A 492 -3.42 19.95 1.21
C MET A 492 -2.18 19.95 0.30
N ALA A 493 -1.18 20.78 0.59
CA ALA A 493 0.09 20.79 -0.15
C ALA A 493 0.79 19.44 -0.07
N TRP A 494 0.76 18.80 1.11
CA TRP A 494 1.24 17.42 1.25
C TRP A 494 0.48 16.42 0.39
N LEU A 495 -0.84 16.59 0.21
CA LEU A 495 -1.66 15.75 -0.65
C LEU A 495 -1.50 16.03 -2.15
N ALA A 496 -1.17 17.25 -2.54
CA ALA A 496 -0.95 17.67 -3.92
C ALA A 496 0.47 17.35 -4.43
N LEU A 497 1.42 17.17 -3.51
CA LEU A 497 2.82 16.91 -3.83
C LEU A 497 3.06 15.57 -4.57
N PRO A 498 2.45 14.43 -4.19
CA PRO A 498 2.75 13.15 -4.83
C PRO A 498 2.41 13.09 -6.32
N PRO A 499 1.24 13.57 -6.81
CA PRO A 499 0.98 13.70 -8.25
C PRO A 499 2.07 14.48 -9.01
N ALA A 500 2.50 15.61 -8.46
CA ALA A 500 3.55 16.45 -9.05
C ALA A 500 4.91 15.73 -9.09
N LEU A 501 5.27 15.04 -8.00
CA LEU A 501 6.48 14.23 -7.93
C LEU A 501 6.43 13.00 -8.85
N LEU A 502 5.25 12.41 -9.08
CA LEU A 502 5.09 11.30 -10.03
C LEU A 502 5.49 11.75 -11.42
N LEU A 503 5.01 12.93 -11.87
CA LEU A 503 5.40 13.50 -13.16
C LEU A 503 6.91 13.78 -13.23
N LEU A 504 7.46 14.39 -12.17
CA LEU A 504 8.89 14.70 -12.11
C LEU A 504 9.74 13.43 -12.18
N PHE A 505 9.44 12.41 -11.38
CA PHE A 505 10.23 11.19 -11.31
C PHE A 505 10.06 10.31 -12.55
N ASP A 506 8.86 10.25 -13.11
CA ASP A 506 8.63 9.54 -14.36
C ASP A 506 9.46 10.17 -15.51
N ARG A 507 9.42 11.49 -15.68
CA ARG A 507 10.15 12.16 -16.77
C ARG A 507 11.66 12.29 -16.50
N ALA A 508 12.03 12.75 -15.31
CA ALA A 508 13.44 13.02 -15.00
C ALA A 508 14.23 11.75 -14.72
N ILE A 509 13.64 10.77 -14.03
CA ILE A 509 14.35 9.55 -13.62
C ILE A 509 14.03 8.43 -14.61
N GLN A 510 12.76 8.07 -14.81
CA GLN A 510 12.42 6.90 -15.63
C GLN A 510 12.75 7.08 -17.11
N THR A 511 12.28 8.15 -17.74
CA THR A 511 12.59 8.40 -19.16
C THR A 511 13.94 9.10 -19.36
N SER A 512 14.60 9.49 -18.26
CA SER A 512 15.93 10.12 -18.26
C SER A 512 15.98 11.41 -19.08
N LEU A 513 14.84 12.12 -19.17
CA LEU A 513 14.78 13.42 -19.82
C LEU A 513 15.35 14.48 -18.89
N LEU A 514 16.23 15.31 -19.44
CA LEU A 514 16.78 16.45 -18.70
C LEU A 514 15.63 17.38 -18.30
N PRO A 515 15.49 17.74 -17.00
CA PRO A 515 14.47 18.66 -16.56
C PRO A 515 14.58 20.00 -17.26
N ASN A 516 13.65 20.29 -18.17
CA ASN A 516 13.54 21.55 -18.87
C ASN A 516 12.46 22.43 -18.24
N LEU A 517 12.36 23.68 -18.70
CA LEU A 517 11.36 24.63 -18.21
C LEU A 517 9.93 24.08 -18.34
N THR A 518 9.63 23.37 -19.43
CA THR A 518 8.32 22.75 -19.66
C THR A 518 7.97 21.71 -18.59
N LEU A 519 8.93 20.86 -18.20
CA LEU A 519 8.71 19.88 -17.13
C LEU A 519 8.47 20.58 -15.79
N VAL A 520 9.27 21.61 -15.47
CA VAL A 520 9.10 22.38 -14.23
C VAL A 520 7.73 23.06 -14.19
N ILE A 521 7.32 23.68 -15.29
CA ILE A 521 5.98 24.27 -15.42
C ILE A 521 4.90 23.18 -15.26
N GLY A 522 5.04 22.03 -15.92
CA GLY A 522 4.10 20.92 -15.81
C GLY A 522 3.95 20.40 -14.37
N VAL A 523 5.06 20.27 -13.64
CA VAL A 523 5.08 19.87 -12.22
C VAL A 523 4.37 20.92 -11.35
N ILE A 524 4.64 22.21 -11.57
CA ILE A 524 3.98 23.30 -10.84
C ILE A 524 2.47 23.31 -11.16
N VAL A 525 2.08 23.19 -12.43
CA VAL A 525 0.67 23.15 -12.85
C VAL A 525 -0.05 21.97 -12.21
N LEU A 526 0.56 20.78 -12.20
CA LEU A 526 -0.03 19.59 -11.59
C LEU A 526 -0.16 19.72 -10.07
N PHE A 527 0.83 20.34 -9.42
CA PHE A 527 0.75 20.68 -7.99
C PHE A 527 -0.37 21.68 -7.70
N LEU A 528 -0.49 22.76 -8.49
CA LEU A 528 -1.53 23.76 -8.34
C LEU A 528 -2.93 23.18 -8.61
N LEU A 529 -3.07 22.34 -9.64
CA LEU A 529 -4.29 21.56 -9.87
C LEU A 529 -4.64 20.75 -8.63
N GLY A 530 -3.68 19.99 -8.08
CA GLY A 530 -3.88 19.26 -6.83
C GLY A 530 -4.36 20.16 -5.69
N MET A 531 -3.77 21.35 -5.51
CA MET A 531 -4.20 22.32 -4.49
C MET A 531 -5.62 22.85 -4.72
N VAL A 532 -6.04 23.04 -5.96
CA VAL A 532 -7.37 23.56 -6.34
C VAL A 532 -8.51 22.59 -5.99
N GLU A 533 -8.22 21.29 -5.87
CA GLU A 533 -9.20 20.31 -5.39
C GLU A 533 -9.83 20.72 -4.06
N TRP A 534 -9.03 21.27 -3.14
CA TRP A 534 -9.47 21.59 -1.78
C TRP A 534 -10.58 22.65 -1.73
N PRO A 535 -10.39 23.88 -2.25
CA PRO A 535 -11.46 24.87 -2.24
C PRO A 535 -12.65 24.42 -3.07
N LEU A 536 -12.46 23.69 -4.17
CA LEU A 536 -13.57 23.21 -5.00
C LEU A 536 -14.44 22.17 -4.29
N VAL A 537 -13.83 21.17 -3.65
CA VAL A 537 -14.58 20.16 -2.92
C VAL A 537 -15.22 20.77 -1.67
N GLY A 538 -14.47 21.59 -0.93
CA GLY A 538 -15.00 22.27 0.26
C GLY A 538 -16.22 23.13 -0.06
N LEU A 539 -16.11 24.05 -1.03
CA LEU A 539 -17.23 24.91 -1.44
C LEU A 539 -18.35 24.13 -2.13
N GLY A 540 -18.01 23.09 -2.90
CA GLY A 540 -19.00 22.21 -3.54
C GLY A 540 -19.87 21.48 -2.51
N LEU A 541 -19.27 20.97 -1.44
CA LEU A 541 -20.01 20.33 -0.35
C LEU A 541 -20.87 21.32 0.42
N THR A 542 -20.37 22.52 0.74
CA THR A 542 -21.16 23.53 1.46
C THR A 542 -22.34 24.03 0.64
N THR A 543 -22.14 24.30 -0.65
CA THR A 543 -23.22 24.72 -1.55
C THR A 543 -24.27 23.64 -1.73
N MET A 544 -23.87 22.38 -1.86
CA MET A 544 -24.81 21.26 -1.89
C MET A 544 -25.62 21.13 -0.60
N ASP A 545 -24.99 21.36 0.56
CA ASP A 545 -25.67 21.34 1.85
C ASP A 545 -26.75 22.43 1.94
N GLU A 546 -26.38 23.67 1.61
CA GLU A 546 -27.29 24.82 1.53
C GLU A 546 -28.46 24.55 0.55
N MET A 547 -28.18 23.98 -0.62
CA MET A 547 -29.21 23.65 -1.62
C MET A 547 -30.14 22.51 -1.17
N SER A 548 -29.67 21.61 -0.29
CA SER A 548 -30.45 20.49 0.22
C SER A 548 -31.38 20.85 1.39
N GLY A 549 -31.41 22.13 1.78
CA GLY A 549 -32.15 22.62 2.95
C GLY A 549 -31.37 22.51 4.26
N GLY A 550 -30.09 22.16 4.20
CA GLY A 550 -29.13 22.21 5.30
C GLY A 550 -28.49 23.60 5.46
N GLY A 551 -27.22 23.64 5.86
CA GLY A 551 -26.43 24.88 5.99
C GLY A 551 -25.98 25.22 7.41
N GLU A 552 -26.36 24.44 8.42
CA GLU A 552 -25.99 24.71 9.82
C GLU A 552 -24.48 24.55 10.06
N ASP A 553 -23.81 23.70 9.30
CA ASP A 553 -22.38 23.41 9.44
C ASP A 553 -21.47 24.43 8.73
N GLY A 554 -22.02 25.33 7.91
CA GLY A 554 -21.28 26.42 7.28
C GLY A 554 -20.02 25.95 6.53
N ASN A 555 -18.88 26.63 6.73
CA ASN A 555 -17.63 26.33 6.00
C ASN A 555 -16.77 25.21 6.61
N ARG A 556 -17.32 24.36 7.50
CA ARG A 556 -16.55 23.31 8.19
C ARG A 556 -15.84 22.34 7.25
N ALA A 557 -16.45 22.03 6.11
CA ALA A 557 -15.84 21.16 5.09
C ALA A 557 -14.47 21.68 4.60
N LEU A 558 -14.26 23.01 4.53
CA LEU A 558 -12.96 23.58 4.13
C LEU A 558 -11.84 23.24 5.11
N TYR A 559 -12.12 23.00 6.39
CA TYR A 559 -11.09 22.69 7.37
C TYR A 559 -10.87 21.19 7.54
N ILE A 560 -11.93 20.40 7.41
CA ILE A 560 -11.91 18.95 7.64
C ILE A 560 -11.45 18.19 6.39
N TYR A 561 -11.74 18.69 5.20
CA TYR A 561 -11.47 17.95 3.96
C TYR A 561 -9.99 17.57 3.77
N PRO A 562 -9.00 18.48 3.90
CA PRO A 562 -7.60 18.10 3.71
C PRO A 562 -7.12 17.05 4.72
N THR A 563 -7.59 17.11 5.97
CA THR A 563 -7.17 16.16 7.00
C THR A 563 -7.81 14.80 6.78
N SER A 564 -9.10 14.74 6.46
CA SER A 564 -9.82 13.48 6.20
C SER A 564 -9.22 12.70 5.02
N GLN A 565 -8.61 13.40 4.07
CA GLN A 565 -8.00 12.82 2.87
C GLN A 565 -6.57 12.30 3.05
N LEU A 566 -5.93 12.51 4.21
CA LEU A 566 -4.55 12.04 4.49
C LEU A 566 -4.25 10.58 4.15
N PRO A 567 -5.15 9.60 4.37
CA PRO A 567 -4.87 8.19 4.04
C PRO A 567 -4.53 7.95 2.57
N ARG A 568 -4.98 8.81 1.64
CA ARG A 568 -4.68 8.69 0.20
C ARG A 568 -3.19 8.86 -0.11
N LEU A 569 -2.40 9.44 0.80
CA LEU A 569 -0.95 9.52 0.68
C LEU A 569 -0.29 8.14 0.64
N LEU A 570 -0.87 7.13 1.30
CA LEU A 570 -0.29 5.78 1.34
C LEU A 570 -0.23 5.13 -0.05
N PRO A 571 -1.34 4.99 -0.81
CA PRO A 571 -1.28 4.47 -2.17
C PRO A 571 -0.46 5.37 -3.11
N GLN A 572 -0.51 6.70 -2.95
CA GLN A 572 0.29 7.63 -3.77
C GLN A 572 1.81 7.51 -3.50
N ALA A 573 2.21 7.32 -2.24
CA ALA A 573 3.60 7.04 -1.89
C ALA A 573 4.06 5.69 -2.46
N GLY A 574 3.18 4.68 -2.43
CA GLY A 574 3.40 3.41 -3.12
C GLY A 574 3.60 3.61 -4.63
N ALA A 575 2.77 4.44 -5.27
CA ALA A 575 2.90 4.77 -6.69
C ALA A 575 4.26 5.44 -6.99
N LEU A 576 4.70 6.38 -6.16
CA LEU A 576 6.01 7.04 -6.29
C LEU A 576 7.15 6.04 -6.23
N VAL A 577 7.11 5.10 -5.26
CA VAL A 577 8.12 4.04 -5.15
C VAL A 577 8.12 3.17 -6.41
N LEU A 578 6.95 2.80 -6.94
CA LEU A 578 6.87 1.98 -8.15
C LEU A 578 7.37 2.70 -9.40
N VAL A 579 7.13 4.01 -9.56
CA VAL A 579 7.76 4.83 -10.62
C VAL A 579 9.27 4.86 -10.45
N LEU A 580 9.77 5.05 -9.22
CA LEU A 580 11.20 4.98 -8.89
C LEU A 580 11.80 3.58 -9.07
N LEU A 581 11.00 2.51 -9.10
CA LEU A 581 11.45 1.16 -9.44
C LEU A 581 11.29 0.81 -10.93
N GLY A 582 10.49 1.58 -11.66
CA GLY A 582 10.39 1.52 -13.13
C GLY A 582 9.34 0.52 -13.54
N VAL A 583 8.39 0.31 -12.64
CA VAL A 583 7.29 -0.60 -12.79
C VAL A 583 6.21 0.13 -13.61
N PRO A 584 5.94 -0.32 -14.84
CA PRO A 584 4.92 0.30 -15.66
C PRO A 584 3.51 0.02 -15.09
N PHE A 585 2.58 0.94 -15.33
CA PHE A 585 1.14 0.85 -15.05
C PHE A 585 0.68 0.69 -13.59
N LEU A 586 1.38 -0.07 -12.75
CA LEU A 586 1.03 -0.23 -11.33
C LEU A 586 0.93 1.10 -10.56
N PRO A 587 1.76 2.13 -10.81
CA PRO A 587 1.55 3.46 -10.23
C PRO A 587 0.17 4.05 -10.53
N VAL A 588 -0.33 3.88 -11.76
CA VAL A 588 -1.66 4.36 -12.17
C VAL A 588 -2.76 3.58 -11.46
N LEU A 589 -2.61 2.27 -11.30
CA LEU A 589 -3.57 1.45 -10.54
C LEU A 589 -3.60 1.85 -9.06
N LEU A 590 -2.45 2.14 -8.45
CA LEU A 590 -2.40 2.66 -7.08
C LEU A 590 -3.04 4.05 -6.96
N TRP A 591 -2.86 4.91 -7.96
CA TRP A 591 -3.55 6.20 -8.00
C TRP A 591 -5.07 6.02 -8.12
N LEU A 592 -5.55 5.14 -9.00
CA LEU A 592 -6.98 4.78 -9.05
C LEU A 592 -7.49 4.23 -7.71
N GLY A 593 -6.69 3.42 -7.02
CA GLY A 593 -6.99 3.00 -5.65
C GLY A 593 -7.09 4.17 -4.67
N ALA A 594 -6.22 5.17 -4.78
CA ALA A 594 -6.29 6.42 -4.01
C ALA A 594 -7.56 7.21 -4.31
N ILE A 595 -8.05 7.18 -5.55
CA ILE A 595 -9.31 7.83 -5.97
C ILE A 595 -10.51 7.12 -5.32
N VAL A 596 -10.56 5.80 -5.35
CA VAL A 596 -11.61 5.02 -4.67
C VAL A 596 -11.57 5.27 -3.16
N TRP A 597 -10.39 5.37 -2.56
CA TRP A 597 -10.25 5.69 -1.15
C TRP A 597 -10.73 7.12 -0.85
N SER A 598 -10.41 8.08 -1.72
CA SER A 598 -10.88 9.47 -1.62
C SER A 598 -12.41 9.55 -1.60
N PHE A 599 -13.08 8.78 -2.47
CA PHE A 599 -14.54 8.64 -2.49
C PHE A 599 -15.08 8.19 -1.12
N LEU A 600 -14.52 7.11 -0.56
CA LEU A 600 -14.99 6.54 0.70
C LEU A 600 -14.80 7.51 1.88
N LEU A 601 -13.67 8.23 1.92
CA LEU A 601 -13.38 9.21 2.96
C LEU A 601 -14.25 10.46 2.85
N ALA A 602 -14.48 10.94 1.63
CA ALA A 602 -15.35 12.08 1.37
C ALA A 602 -16.81 11.73 1.67
N ALA A 603 -17.27 10.54 1.28
CA ALA A 603 -18.60 10.05 1.63
C ALA A 603 -18.76 9.95 3.16
N ALA A 604 -17.85 9.28 3.87
CA ALA A 604 -17.91 9.18 5.33
C ALA A 604 -17.89 10.55 6.03
N MET A 605 -17.10 11.50 5.52
CA MET A 605 -17.11 12.87 6.01
C MET A 605 -18.45 13.57 5.77
N SER A 606 -19.06 13.40 4.58
CA SER A 606 -20.38 13.96 4.26
C SER A 606 -21.51 13.32 5.06
N GLU A 607 -21.44 12.02 5.33
CA GLU A 607 -22.39 11.32 6.21
C GLU A 607 -22.33 11.91 7.62
N GLU A 608 -21.14 12.06 8.20
CA GLU A 608 -21.03 12.53 9.58
C GLU A 608 -21.24 14.04 9.74
N LEU A 609 -20.75 14.83 8.77
CA LEU A 609 -20.88 16.28 8.79
C LEU A 609 -22.29 16.74 8.44
N TYR A 610 -22.99 16.09 7.50
CA TYR A 610 -24.28 16.58 6.98
C TYR A 610 -25.46 15.60 7.15
N ASP A 611 -25.25 14.41 7.75
CA ASP A 611 -26.22 13.29 7.81
C ASP A 611 -26.77 12.89 6.42
N TRP A 612 -25.95 13.08 5.38
CA TRP A 612 -26.32 12.74 4.02
C TRP A 612 -26.42 11.23 3.82
N ARG A 613 -27.48 10.78 3.13
CA ARG A 613 -27.72 9.37 2.80
C ARG A 613 -28.04 9.18 1.33
N GLY A 614 -27.83 7.97 0.83
CA GLY A 614 -28.21 7.58 -0.53
C GLY A 614 -27.56 8.46 -1.61
N GLY A 615 -28.37 9.11 -2.44
CA GLY A 615 -27.89 9.87 -3.60
C GLY A 615 -27.02 11.09 -3.26
N GLN A 616 -27.33 11.80 -2.18
CA GLN A 616 -26.53 12.96 -1.73
C GLN A 616 -25.13 12.53 -1.26
N LEU A 617 -25.06 11.42 -0.53
CA LEU A 617 -23.80 10.82 -0.08
C LEU A 617 -22.91 10.42 -1.27
N ILE A 618 -23.51 9.78 -2.29
CA ILE A 618 -22.80 9.42 -3.52
C ILE A 618 -22.30 10.67 -4.24
N ALA A 619 -23.13 11.70 -4.35
CA ALA A 619 -22.77 12.95 -5.02
C ALA A 619 -21.61 13.66 -4.28
N GLY A 620 -21.66 13.77 -2.96
CA GLY A 620 -20.58 14.34 -2.14
C GLY A 620 -19.26 13.58 -2.29
N GLY A 621 -19.31 12.24 -2.30
CA GLY A 621 -18.13 11.41 -2.54
C GLY A 621 -17.58 11.51 -3.97
N LEU A 622 -18.41 11.79 -4.98
CA LEU A 622 -18.00 11.86 -6.39
C LEU A 622 -17.25 13.15 -6.76
N ILE A 623 -17.47 14.26 -6.06
CA ILE A 623 -16.78 15.53 -6.33
C ILE A 623 -15.25 15.35 -6.39
N PRO A 624 -14.58 14.81 -5.35
CA PRO A 624 -13.14 14.61 -5.41
C PRO A 624 -12.70 13.54 -6.42
N VAL A 625 -13.56 12.56 -6.72
CA VAL A 625 -13.27 11.52 -7.72
C VAL A 625 -13.13 12.12 -9.11
N VAL A 626 -14.09 12.94 -9.53
CA VAL A 626 -14.06 13.60 -10.84
C VAL A 626 -12.81 14.45 -10.97
N PHE A 627 -12.49 15.23 -9.94
CA PHE A 627 -11.31 16.09 -9.97
C PHE A 627 -10.02 15.29 -10.04
N GLN A 628 -9.87 14.25 -9.22
CA GLN A 628 -8.68 13.39 -9.24
C GLN A 628 -8.52 12.62 -10.57
N LEU A 629 -9.63 12.20 -11.21
CA LEU A 629 -9.59 11.60 -12.54
C LEU A 629 -9.11 12.59 -13.60
N LEU A 630 -9.51 13.87 -13.51
CA LEU A 630 -9.00 14.93 -14.38
C LEU A 630 -7.51 15.17 -14.17
N ILE A 631 -7.03 15.22 -12.92
CA ILE A 631 -5.58 15.32 -12.63
C ILE A 631 -4.84 14.12 -13.22
N LEU A 632 -5.36 12.91 -13.03
CA LEU A 632 -4.77 11.69 -13.57
C LEU A 632 -4.72 11.74 -15.10
N LEU A 633 -5.78 12.23 -15.76
CA LEU A 633 -5.81 12.40 -17.21
C LEU A 633 -4.74 13.39 -17.68
N VAL A 634 -4.60 14.54 -17.03
CA VAL A 634 -3.54 15.52 -17.31
C VAL A 634 -2.16 14.90 -17.10
N TYR A 635 -1.96 14.14 -16.03
CA TYR A 635 -0.71 13.41 -15.83
C TYR A 635 -0.43 12.43 -16.98
N LEU A 636 -1.43 11.66 -17.43
CA LEU A 636 -1.27 10.69 -18.51
C LEU A 636 -1.02 11.34 -19.88
N THR A 637 -1.54 12.54 -20.12
CA THR A 637 -1.28 13.27 -21.37
C THR A 637 0.10 13.90 -21.39
N VAL A 638 0.59 14.42 -20.26
CA VAL A 638 1.90 15.09 -20.16
C VAL A 638 3.06 14.10 -19.97
N SER A 639 2.79 12.92 -19.38
CA SER A 639 3.81 11.88 -19.18
C SER A 639 4.20 11.15 -20.46
N ARG A 640 3.31 11.13 -21.47
CA ARG A 640 3.60 10.65 -22.83
C ARG A 640 4.48 11.66 -23.53
#